data_AF-A0ABD3XJD2-F1
#
_entry.id   AF-A0ABD3XJD2-F1
#
_cell.length_a   1.000
_cell.length_b   1.000
_cell.length_c   1.000
_cell.angle_alpha   90.00
_cell.angle_beta   90.00
_cell.angle_gamma   90.00
#
_symmetry.space_group_name_H-M   'P 1'
#
loop_
_entity.id
_entity.type
_entity.pdbx_description
1 polymer ?
#
loop_
_entity_poly.entity_id
_entity_poly.type
_entity_poly.pdbx_seq_one_letter_code
_entity_poly.pdbx_strand_id
1 'polypeptide(L)'
;MAEAPATLSDHKYIEELKERFLICCVCHEEFDEITHQPRLLSCLHSVCFTCLEKLVKDEKVKCPICSDNTAIPGNDLNAIRKDNTRRDLLDFVSVRTEATDIKCTQCEKGSAVSRCSECKDFLCKECTHAHEITKMTKSHPVSTFDKLLHMSLTEFSGNLKCQKSGHDQYTLDLYCTKDGCRHPICTLCALTEHKEANGHLVKDVTETYKKEINETKEILTRAVEIKKDVEKVVNEVKDEIHNVETCAMNLENNIKAAFNNCRKMLDRREQELIQEVKQHCQGKVKTLSQQKISLDEFKTELNDSISFTNGVLSGYSPTAFLQVHLRINERHEQLYAKRFDQCPHATANMMFNPVNMGAEFQKHVFTLGHVESFDIYPAHCKIETSDGLVGQPSNVIKVFLFDRDRRPFPEEKADVQVRILDTSSQPLTPFYAAIYSKPDKAFVQEVTGDEPGDFMAEVYVCGNGIGDKLMFKIKDSKSGASGDEKGARAREPRPQKKLTKVESTVTESTSGMNEKVGRGKQPPGTMDIRVEATPNLPGYDGCGTIVITYTFQGGVQGKDDPNPMKPYSGTKRTAYLPDNKKGQKITKLLKVAFDKGLLFVIGVSQTTGVENCIVWNGVLHKTNRHGGPQMFGYPDAEYLDQVLGQLAAKGVTEADLPK
;
A
#
# COMPACT_ATOMS: atom_id res chain seq x y z
N MET A 1 -17.08 -14.37 -27.74
CA MET A 1 -18.38 -15.08 -27.75
C MET A 1 -19.06 -14.76 -26.44
N ALA A 2 -20.09 -13.90 -26.45
CA ALA A 2 -20.96 -13.77 -25.29
C ALA A 2 -21.62 -15.12 -25.06
N GLU A 3 -21.61 -15.60 -23.82
CA GLU A 3 -22.33 -16.79 -23.40
C GLU A 3 -23.76 -16.70 -23.93
N ALA A 4 -24.21 -17.73 -24.66
CA ALA A 4 -25.63 -17.91 -24.89
C ALA A 4 -26.30 -17.97 -23.51
N PRO A 5 -27.27 -17.10 -23.19
CA PRO A 5 -27.90 -17.16 -21.88
C PRO A 5 -28.53 -18.53 -21.70
N ALA A 6 -28.43 -19.02 -20.47
CA ALA A 6 -29.08 -20.21 -19.96
C ALA A 6 -30.50 -20.37 -20.54
N THR A 7 -30.84 -21.61 -20.92
CA THR A 7 -32.18 -22.12 -21.27
C THR A 7 -33.26 -21.05 -21.52
N LEU A 8 -33.75 -20.99 -22.78
CA LEU A 8 -34.80 -20.15 -23.38
C LEU A 8 -36.18 -20.03 -22.65
N SER A 9 -36.24 -20.37 -21.36
CA SER A 9 -37.43 -20.41 -20.49
C SER A 9 -37.29 -19.60 -19.18
N ASP A 10 -36.22 -18.83 -18.97
CA ASP A 10 -36.06 -18.04 -17.74
C ASP A 10 -36.91 -16.77 -17.79
N HIS A 11 -38.02 -16.75 -17.04
CA HIS A 11 -39.00 -15.65 -16.99
C HIS A 11 -38.32 -14.31 -16.70
N LYS A 12 -37.26 -14.30 -15.88
CA LYS A 12 -36.53 -13.07 -15.54
C LYS A 12 -35.82 -12.46 -16.76
N TYR A 13 -35.23 -13.29 -17.62
CA TYR A 13 -34.56 -12.84 -18.84
C TYR A 13 -35.54 -12.24 -19.84
N ILE A 14 -36.72 -12.83 -19.98
CA ILE A 14 -37.76 -12.34 -20.89
C ILE A 14 -38.32 -10.98 -20.45
N GLU A 15 -38.54 -10.78 -19.14
CA GLU A 15 -38.93 -9.47 -18.60
C GLU A 15 -37.84 -8.41 -18.81
N GLU A 16 -36.57 -8.74 -18.60
CA GLU A 16 -35.46 -7.81 -18.86
C GLU A 16 -35.38 -7.39 -20.34
N LEU A 17 -35.70 -8.30 -21.28
CA LEU A 17 -35.80 -7.96 -22.69
C LEU A 17 -36.95 -6.99 -22.97
N LYS A 18 -38.12 -7.20 -22.35
CA LYS A 18 -39.29 -6.34 -22.49
C LYS A 18 -38.99 -4.93 -22.00
N GLU A 19 -38.48 -4.80 -20.78
CA GLU A 19 -38.19 -3.49 -20.17
C GLU A 19 -37.09 -2.71 -20.90
N ARG A 20 -36.00 -3.38 -21.31
CA ARG A 20 -34.86 -2.69 -21.95
C ARG A 20 -35.07 -2.40 -23.42
N PHE A 21 -35.78 -3.28 -24.14
CA PHE A 21 -35.80 -3.23 -25.60
C PHE A 21 -37.20 -3.01 -26.21
N LEU A 22 -38.28 -3.25 -25.48
CA LEU A 22 -39.62 -3.21 -26.09
C LEU A 22 -40.42 -1.96 -25.70
N ILE A 23 -39.95 -1.17 -24.73
CA ILE A 23 -40.65 0.00 -24.23
C ILE A 23 -39.90 1.29 -24.58
N CYS A 24 -40.63 2.34 -24.95
CA CYS A 24 -40.06 3.66 -25.14
C CYS A 24 -39.74 4.32 -23.80
N CYS A 25 -38.49 4.77 -23.61
CA CYS A 25 -38.05 5.43 -22.37
C CYS A 25 -38.67 6.82 -22.09
N VAL A 26 -39.52 7.33 -22.99
CA VAL A 26 -40.12 8.68 -22.89
C VAL A 26 -41.61 8.62 -22.58
N CYS A 27 -42.38 7.87 -23.38
CA CYS A 27 -43.81 7.70 -23.12
C CYS A 27 -44.13 6.45 -22.29
N HIS A 28 -43.16 5.56 -22.07
CA HIS A 28 -43.34 4.28 -21.39
C HIS A 28 -44.35 3.32 -22.06
N GLU A 29 -44.69 3.60 -23.32
CA GLU A 29 -45.52 2.72 -24.15
C GLU A 29 -44.65 1.69 -24.88
N GLU A 30 -45.23 0.51 -25.12
CA GLU A 30 -44.62 -0.55 -25.91
C GLU A 30 -44.48 -0.12 -27.38
N PHE A 31 -43.37 -0.50 -28.01
CA PHE A 31 -43.16 -0.22 -29.42
C PHE A 31 -44.16 -0.98 -30.29
N ASP A 32 -44.62 -0.36 -31.37
CA ASP A 32 -45.58 -0.95 -32.28
C ASP A 32 -45.31 -0.51 -33.74
N GLU A 33 -46.09 -1.03 -34.70
CA GLU A 33 -45.92 -0.67 -36.11
C GLU A 33 -46.61 0.62 -36.53
N ILE A 34 -47.52 1.16 -35.74
CA ILE A 34 -48.48 2.20 -36.12
C ILE A 34 -48.13 3.51 -35.40
N THR A 35 -48.29 3.54 -34.09
CA THR A 35 -48.18 4.71 -33.22
C THR A 35 -46.79 4.86 -32.59
N HIS A 36 -46.25 3.79 -32.00
CA HIS A 36 -44.98 3.82 -31.26
C HIS A 36 -43.86 3.19 -32.07
N GLN A 37 -43.66 3.64 -33.30
CA GLN A 37 -42.61 3.08 -34.16
C GLN A 37 -41.20 3.38 -33.61
N PRO A 38 -40.35 2.36 -33.37
CA PRO A 38 -39.02 2.58 -32.80
C PRO A 38 -38.08 3.22 -33.83
N ARG A 39 -37.31 4.22 -33.39
CA ARG A 39 -36.30 4.95 -34.16
C ARG A 39 -34.95 4.88 -33.44
N LEU A 40 -33.92 4.40 -34.13
CA LEU A 40 -32.59 4.16 -33.57
C LEU A 40 -31.71 5.41 -33.67
N LEU A 41 -31.31 5.96 -32.53
CA LEU A 41 -30.41 7.10 -32.44
C LEU A 41 -28.95 6.70 -32.68
N SER A 42 -28.06 7.68 -32.93
CA SER A 42 -26.62 7.45 -33.15
C SER A 42 -25.90 6.81 -31.96
N CYS A 43 -26.44 6.97 -30.75
CA CYS A 43 -25.97 6.33 -29.52
C CYS A 43 -26.52 4.91 -29.28
N LEU A 44 -27.23 4.33 -30.27
CA LEU A 44 -27.86 3.01 -30.23
C LEU A 44 -29.06 2.84 -29.29
N HIS A 45 -29.55 3.92 -28.68
CA HIS A 45 -30.83 3.93 -27.97
C HIS A 45 -32.00 4.15 -28.94
N SER A 46 -33.15 3.56 -28.62
CA SER A 46 -34.37 3.71 -29.41
C SER A 46 -35.41 4.55 -28.69
N VAL A 47 -36.06 5.44 -29.42
CA VAL A 47 -37.24 6.22 -28.98
C VAL A 47 -38.36 6.04 -30.00
N CYS A 48 -39.64 6.16 -29.60
CA CYS A 48 -40.73 6.04 -30.56
C CYS A 48 -40.84 7.31 -31.41
N PHE A 49 -41.40 7.20 -32.62
CA PHE A 49 -41.49 8.31 -33.56
C PHE A 49 -42.24 9.53 -32.99
N THR A 50 -43.34 9.31 -32.28
CA THR A 50 -44.13 10.39 -31.63
C THR A 50 -43.37 11.09 -30.50
N CYS A 51 -42.47 10.39 -29.82
CA CYS A 51 -41.57 11.01 -28.84
C CYS A 51 -40.38 11.68 -29.51
N LEU A 52 -39.87 11.13 -30.61
CA LEU A 52 -38.80 11.73 -31.41
C LEU A 52 -39.23 13.12 -31.88
N GLU A 53 -40.44 13.27 -32.42
CA GLU A 53 -41.03 14.54 -32.83
C GLU A 53 -40.95 15.63 -31.74
N LYS A 54 -41.22 15.24 -30.49
CA LYS A 54 -41.21 16.15 -29.34
C LYS A 54 -39.80 16.50 -28.85
N LEU A 55 -38.82 15.65 -29.13
CA LEU A 55 -37.44 15.79 -28.67
C LEU A 55 -36.55 16.58 -29.64
N VAL A 56 -36.97 16.74 -30.90
CA VAL A 56 -36.18 17.45 -31.92
C VAL A 56 -36.14 18.93 -31.61
N LYS A 57 -34.92 19.48 -31.51
CA LYS A 57 -34.67 20.92 -31.35
C LYS A 57 -33.40 21.27 -32.10
N ASP A 58 -33.41 22.36 -32.87
CA ASP A 58 -32.24 22.88 -33.60
C ASP A 58 -31.54 21.81 -34.47
N GLU A 59 -32.30 21.05 -35.28
CA GLU A 59 -31.77 20.00 -36.16
C GLU A 59 -30.99 18.87 -35.45
N LYS A 60 -31.29 18.64 -34.17
CA LYS A 60 -30.72 17.57 -33.38
C LYS A 60 -31.70 17.00 -32.37
N VAL A 61 -31.42 15.79 -31.92
CA VAL A 61 -32.12 15.13 -30.82
C VAL A 61 -31.10 14.76 -29.76
N LYS A 62 -31.34 15.21 -28.53
CA LYS A 62 -30.58 14.79 -27.36
C LYS A 62 -31.22 13.53 -26.78
N CYS A 63 -30.45 12.44 -26.72
CA CYS A 63 -30.90 11.17 -26.18
C CYS A 63 -31.28 11.32 -24.68
N PRO A 64 -32.49 10.92 -24.25
CA PRO A 64 -32.90 10.98 -22.84
C PRO A 64 -32.12 10.03 -21.91
N ILE A 65 -31.51 8.98 -22.45
CA ILE A 65 -30.82 7.94 -21.67
C ILE A 65 -29.35 8.32 -21.42
N CYS A 66 -28.62 8.72 -22.47
CA CYS A 66 -27.17 8.96 -22.40
C CYS A 66 -26.76 10.40 -22.68
N SER A 67 -27.70 11.30 -23.01
CA SER A 67 -27.44 12.71 -23.37
C SER A 67 -26.65 12.95 -24.66
N ASP A 68 -26.34 11.90 -25.44
CA ASP A 68 -25.70 12.05 -26.76
C ASP A 68 -26.62 12.74 -27.77
N ASN A 69 -26.02 13.48 -28.69
CA ASN A 69 -26.75 14.18 -29.75
C ASN A 69 -26.74 13.37 -31.05
N THR A 70 -27.93 13.19 -31.63
CA THR A 70 -28.12 12.68 -32.99
C THR A 70 -28.51 13.85 -33.89
N ALA A 71 -27.73 14.10 -34.94
CA ALA A 71 -28.03 15.13 -35.92
C ALA A 71 -29.21 14.72 -36.82
N ILE A 72 -30.10 15.66 -37.09
CA ILE A 72 -31.26 15.52 -37.99
C ILE A 72 -31.29 16.74 -38.92
N PRO A 73 -30.42 16.76 -39.96
CA PRO A 73 -30.38 17.86 -40.90
C PRO A 73 -31.75 18.12 -41.54
N GLY A 74 -32.21 19.37 -41.56
CA GLY A 74 -33.52 19.74 -42.10
C GLY A 74 -34.72 19.24 -41.30
N ASN A 75 -34.52 18.74 -40.07
CA ASN A 75 -35.57 18.14 -39.22
C ASN A 75 -36.36 16.99 -39.90
N ASP A 76 -35.80 16.33 -40.91
CA ASP A 76 -36.44 15.17 -41.52
C ASP A 76 -36.33 13.95 -40.59
N LEU A 77 -37.41 13.69 -39.84
CA LEU A 77 -37.47 12.59 -38.88
C LEU A 77 -37.41 11.22 -39.55
N ASN A 78 -37.70 11.13 -40.85
CA ASN A 78 -37.58 9.89 -41.61
C ASN A 78 -36.12 9.56 -41.96
N ALA A 79 -35.19 10.52 -41.81
CA ALA A 79 -33.77 10.29 -41.92
C ALA A 79 -33.25 9.38 -40.79
N ILE A 80 -33.93 9.35 -39.65
CA ILE A 80 -33.63 8.41 -38.56
C ILE A 80 -34.25 7.05 -38.89
N ARG A 81 -33.40 6.01 -38.95
CA ARG A 81 -33.82 4.68 -39.38
C ARG A 81 -34.81 4.06 -38.38
N LYS A 82 -35.88 3.47 -38.91
CA LYS A 82 -36.78 2.59 -38.16
C LYS A 82 -36.01 1.35 -37.70
N ASP A 83 -36.09 1.04 -36.41
CA ASP A 83 -35.47 -0.16 -35.85
C ASP A 83 -36.41 -1.36 -36.05
N ASN A 84 -36.28 -2.02 -37.20
CA ASN A 84 -37.12 -3.18 -37.52
C ASN A 84 -36.77 -4.44 -36.71
N THR A 85 -35.71 -4.44 -35.90
CA THR A 85 -35.34 -5.60 -35.06
C THR A 85 -36.27 -5.78 -33.87
N ARG A 86 -36.93 -4.70 -33.42
CA ARG A 86 -37.83 -4.73 -32.25
C ARG A 86 -39.09 -5.54 -32.48
N ARG A 87 -39.62 -5.55 -33.71
CA ARG A 87 -40.86 -6.30 -34.02
C ARG A 87 -40.69 -7.80 -33.84
N ASP A 88 -39.61 -8.36 -34.38
CA ASP A 88 -39.38 -9.79 -34.26
C ASP A 88 -39.13 -10.17 -32.78
N LEU A 89 -38.58 -9.24 -31.98
CA LEU A 89 -38.41 -9.38 -30.54
C LEU A 89 -39.73 -9.24 -29.76
N LEU A 90 -40.63 -8.34 -30.16
CA LEU A 90 -41.98 -8.20 -29.60
C LEU A 90 -42.73 -9.53 -29.72
N ASP A 91 -42.86 -10.07 -30.93
CA ASP A 91 -43.52 -11.35 -31.18
C ASP A 91 -42.88 -12.50 -30.38
N PHE A 92 -41.55 -12.51 -30.28
CA PHE A 92 -40.80 -13.52 -29.52
C PHE A 92 -41.09 -13.47 -28.02
N VAL A 93 -41.23 -12.28 -27.45
CA VAL A 93 -41.58 -12.07 -26.04
C VAL A 93 -43.05 -12.36 -25.80
N SER A 94 -43.97 -11.81 -26.61
CA SER A 94 -45.41 -12.01 -26.46
C SER A 94 -45.80 -13.49 -26.51
N VAL A 95 -45.19 -14.29 -27.40
CA VAL A 95 -45.45 -15.75 -27.45
C VAL A 95 -45.00 -16.47 -26.17
N ARG A 96 -44.09 -15.91 -25.37
CA ARG A 96 -43.59 -16.53 -24.13
C ARG A 96 -44.26 -16.02 -22.87
N THR A 97 -44.72 -14.78 -22.86
CA THR A 97 -45.33 -14.15 -21.68
C THR A 97 -46.86 -14.15 -21.74
N GLU A 98 -47.43 -14.06 -22.94
CA GLU A 98 -48.85 -13.69 -23.17
C GLU A 98 -49.52 -14.61 -24.21
N ALA A 99 -49.00 -15.83 -24.42
CA ALA A 99 -49.43 -16.74 -25.49
C ALA A 99 -50.96 -16.98 -25.56
N THR A 100 -51.63 -17.00 -24.41
CA THR A 100 -53.08 -17.21 -24.30
C THR A 100 -53.90 -15.98 -24.68
N ASP A 101 -53.29 -14.79 -24.63
CA ASP A 101 -53.94 -13.50 -24.82
C ASP A 101 -53.73 -12.93 -26.22
N ILE A 102 -52.80 -13.50 -27.01
CA ILE A 102 -52.57 -13.11 -28.41
C ILE A 102 -53.83 -13.41 -29.24
N LYS A 103 -54.40 -12.36 -29.84
CA LYS A 103 -55.56 -12.45 -30.73
C LYS A 103 -55.14 -12.73 -32.17
N CYS A 104 -56.02 -13.40 -32.90
CA CYS A 104 -55.87 -13.61 -34.33
C CYS A 104 -55.89 -12.27 -35.08
N THR A 105 -54.82 -11.93 -35.79
CA THR A 105 -54.66 -10.70 -36.57
C THR A 105 -55.72 -10.59 -37.69
N GLN A 106 -56.17 -11.72 -38.24
CA GLN A 106 -57.05 -11.75 -39.41
C GLN A 106 -58.54 -11.60 -39.07
N CYS A 107 -58.97 -12.05 -37.89
CA CYS A 107 -60.39 -12.03 -37.51
C CYS A 107 -60.69 -11.26 -36.22
N GLU A 108 -59.66 -10.87 -35.47
CA GLU A 108 -59.68 -10.13 -34.19
C GLU A 108 -60.52 -10.77 -33.07
N LYS A 109 -61.08 -11.97 -33.29
CA LYS A 109 -62.03 -12.63 -32.37
C LYS A 109 -61.48 -13.88 -31.71
N GLY A 110 -60.76 -14.73 -32.46
CA GLY A 110 -60.20 -15.98 -31.95
C GLY A 110 -58.84 -15.79 -31.27
N SER A 111 -58.51 -16.63 -30.28
CA SER A 111 -57.14 -16.72 -29.76
C SER A 111 -56.23 -17.36 -30.81
N ALA A 112 -55.05 -16.76 -31.02
CA ALA A 112 -54.06 -17.29 -31.93
C ALA A 112 -53.43 -18.57 -31.39
N VAL A 113 -53.09 -19.48 -32.30
CA VAL A 113 -52.41 -20.75 -31.98
C VAL A 113 -51.17 -20.97 -32.85
N SER A 114 -51.01 -20.17 -33.89
CA SER A 114 -49.92 -20.25 -34.85
C SER A 114 -49.53 -18.86 -35.32
N ARG A 115 -48.32 -18.75 -35.89
CA ARG A 115 -47.80 -17.54 -36.53
C ARG A 115 -47.23 -17.89 -37.90
N CYS A 116 -47.54 -17.06 -38.89
CA CYS A 116 -46.92 -17.13 -40.21
C CYS A 116 -45.68 -16.22 -40.26
N SER A 117 -44.50 -16.75 -40.62
CA SER A 117 -43.26 -15.96 -40.64
C SER A 117 -43.16 -15.00 -41.84
N GLU A 118 -43.85 -15.30 -42.94
CA GLU A 118 -43.91 -14.43 -44.12
C GLU A 118 -44.93 -13.29 -43.96
N CYS A 119 -46.13 -13.60 -43.47
CA CYS A 119 -47.18 -12.59 -43.25
C CYS A 119 -46.99 -11.80 -41.96
N LYS A 120 -46.27 -12.35 -40.98
CA LYS A 120 -46.13 -11.83 -39.61
C LYS A 120 -47.47 -11.75 -38.86
N ASP A 121 -48.42 -12.60 -39.27
CA ASP A 121 -49.75 -12.68 -38.69
C ASP A 121 -49.84 -13.78 -37.65
N PHE A 122 -50.55 -13.50 -36.56
CA PHE A 122 -51.01 -14.47 -35.59
C PHE A 122 -52.38 -15.02 -36.01
N LEU A 123 -52.54 -16.34 -36.07
CA LEU A 123 -53.72 -16.99 -36.64
C LEU A 123 -54.38 -17.93 -35.63
N CYS A 124 -55.71 -17.83 -35.48
CA CYS A 124 -56.50 -18.86 -34.78
C CYS A 124 -56.58 -20.15 -35.61
N LYS A 125 -57.17 -21.22 -35.06
CA LYS A 125 -57.25 -22.52 -35.75
C LYS A 125 -57.94 -22.42 -37.11
N GLU A 126 -59.04 -21.69 -37.18
CA GLU A 126 -59.83 -21.51 -38.41
C GLU A 126 -59.07 -20.69 -39.45
N CYS A 127 -58.44 -19.58 -39.02
CA CYS A 127 -57.64 -18.74 -39.90
C CYS A 127 -56.36 -19.44 -40.36
N THR A 128 -55.77 -20.31 -39.53
CA THR A 128 -54.62 -21.15 -39.91
C THR A 128 -54.99 -22.07 -41.06
N HIS A 129 -56.10 -22.80 -40.92
CA HIS A 129 -56.58 -23.69 -41.97
C HIS A 129 -56.88 -22.93 -43.27
N ALA A 130 -57.56 -21.78 -43.17
CA ALA A 130 -57.82 -20.92 -44.32
C ALA A 130 -56.53 -20.44 -45.01
N HIS A 131 -55.49 -20.12 -44.22
CA HIS A 131 -54.18 -19.69 -44.71
C HIS A 131 -53.47 -20.80 -45.49
N GLU A 132 -53.56 -22.05 -45.03
CA GLU A 132 -52.90 -23.20 -45.65
C GLU A 132 -53.56 -23.69 -46.94
N ILE A 133 -54.86 -23.40 -47.14
CA ILE A 133 -55.60 -23.81 -48.35
C ILE A 133 -55.71 -22.71 -49.40
N THR A 134 -55.52 -21.44 -49.00
CA THR A 134 -55.64 -20.30 -49.92
C THR A 134 -54.47 -20.25 -50.89
N LYS A 135 -54.75 -20.13 -52.19
CA LYS A 135 -53.75 -20.19 -53.27
C LYS A 135 -52.55 -19.25 -53.06
N MET A 136 -52.78 -18.09 -52.46
CA MET A 136 -51.77 -17.06 -52.23
C MET A 136 -50.89 -17.30 -51.00
N THR A 137 -51.36 -18.08 -50.02
CA THR A 137 -50.70 -18.22 -48.70
C THR A 137 -50.37 -19.67 -48.33
N LYS A 138 -50.84 -20.65 -49.12
CA LYS A 138 -50.64 -22.09 -48.89
C LYS A 138 -49.17 -22.53 -48.83
N SER A 139 -48.26 -21.74 -49.39
CA SER A 139 -46.82 -22.01 -49.39
C SER A 139 -46.09 -21.31 -48.25
N HIS A 140 -46.77 -20.45 -47.48
CA HIS A 140 -46.12 -19.71 -46.41
C HIS A 140 -45.79 -20.63 -45.23
N PRO A 141 -44.62 -20.45 -44.57
CA PRO A 141 -44.27 -21.18 -43.36
C PRO A 141 -45.12 -20.73 -42.18
N VAL A 142 -45.90 -21.66 -41.64
CA VAL A 142 -46.71 -21.47 -40.42
C VAL A 142 -46.15 -22.35 -39.31
N SER A 143 -45.86 -21.74 -38.16
CA SER A 143 -45.35 -22.41 -36.96
C SER A 143 -46.36 -22.25 -35.80
N THR A 144 -46.65 -23.35 -35.10
CA THR A 144 -47.53 -23.34 -33.91
C THR A 144 -46.83 -22.75 -32.69
N PHE A 145 -47.60 -22.25 -31.72
CA PHE A 145 -47.04 -21.71 -30.47
C PHE A 145 -46.24 -22.77 -29.69
N ASP A 146 -46.73 -24.01 -29.62
CA ASP A 146 -46.00 -25.12 -28.98
C ASP A 146 -44.59 -25.30 -29.55
N LYS A 147 -44.44 -25.09 -30.86
CA LYS A 147 -43.13 -25.14 -31.53
C LYS A 147 -42.32 -23.87 -31.24
N LEU A 148 -42.93 -22.69 -31.36
CA LEU A 148 -42.26 -21.39 -31.22
C LEU A 148 -41.74 -21.09 -29.81
N LEU A 149 -42.39 -21.61 -28.77
CA LEU A 149 -41.96 -21.49 -27.37
C LEU A 149 -40.53 -22.02 -27.15
N HIS A 150 -40.13 -23.02 -27.93
CA HIS A 150 -38.82 -23.67 -27.82
C HIS A 150 -37.83 -23.27 -28.92
N MET A 151 -38.20 -22.37 -29.84
CA MET A 151 -37.35 -21.92 -30.94
C MET A 151 -36.68 -20.57 -30.66
N SER A 152 -35.57 -20.30 -31.35
CA SER A 152 -34.83 -19.04 -31.26
C SER A 152 -35.54 -17.89 -31.97
N LEU A 153 -35.14 -16.65 -31.64
CA LEU A 153 -35.61 -15.41 -32.26
C LEU A 153 -35.55 -15.42 -33.80
N THR A 154 -34.60 -16.16 -34.39
CA THR A 154 -34.47 -16.30 -35.85
C THR A 154 -35.72 -16.87 -36.51
N GLU A 155 -36.48 -17.73 -35.83
CA GLU A 155 -37.73 -18.28 -36.37
C GLU A 155 -38.85 -17.22 -36.47
N PHE A 156 -38.71 -16.13 -35.71
CA PHE A 156 -39.63 -15.00 -35.75
C PHE A 156 -39.29 -14.01 -36.87
N SER A 157 -38.09 -14.11 -37.45
CA SER A 157 -37.64 -13.22 -38.52
C SER A 157 -38.39 -13.48 -39.82
N GLY A 158 -38.60 -12.41 -40.59
CA GLY A 158 -39.24 -12.50 -41.91
C GLY A 158 -38.84 -11.33 -42.78
N ASN A 159 -38.90 -11.53 -44.10
CA ASN A 159 -38.45 -10.55 -45.09
C ASN A 159 -39.12 -9.18 -44.88
N LEU A 160 -38.32 -8.12 -44.96
CA LEU A 160 -38.82 -6.77 -44.85
C LEU A 160 -39.39 -6.33 -46.19
N LYS A 161 -40.58 -5.72 -46.15
CA LYS A 161 -41.21 -5.10 -47.32
C LYS A 161 -40.73 -3.67 -47.48
N CYS A 162 -40.71 -3.18 -48.72
CA CYS A 162 -40.40 -1.78 -48.99
C CYS A 162 -41.48 -0.87 -48.40
N GLN A 163 -41.07 0.24 -47.78
CA GLN A 163 -42.00 1.23 -47.19
C GLN A 163 -42.30 2.40 -48.12
N LYS A 164 -41.81 2.32 -49.36
CA LYS A 164 -42.04 3.35 -50.36
C LYS A 164 -43.40 3.13 -51.01
N SER A 165 -44.19 4.19 -51.11
CA SER A 165 -45.53 4.15 -51.72
C SER A 165 -45.50 3.47 -53.10
N GLY A 166 -46.35 2.46 -53.28
CA GLY A 166 -46.46 1.68 -54.51
C GLY A 166 -45.42 0.55 -54.63
N HIS A 167 -44.53 0.40 -53.65
CA HIS A 167 -43.55 -0.69 -53.58
C HIS A 167 -43.86 -1.68 -52.44
N ASP A 168 -44.98 -1.50 -51.74
CA ASP A 168 -45.28 -2.17 -50.45
C ASP A 168 -45.40 -3.70 -50.56
N GLN A 169 -45.60 -4.22 -51.76
CA GLN A 169 -45.64 -5.66 -52.07
C GLN A 169 -44.27 -6.30 -52.32
N TYR A 170 -43.20 -5.50 -52.52
CA TYR A 170 -41.87 -6.01 -52.85
C TYR A 170 -40.98 -6.10 -51.61
N THR A 171 -40.24 -7.20 -51.51
CA THR A 171 -39.25 -7.47 -50.46
C THR A 171 -37.93 -6.74 -50.71
N LEU A 172 -37.22 -6.44 -49.63
CA LEU A 172 -35.92 -5.77 -49.64
C LEU A 172 -34.76 -6.76 -49.84
N ASP A 173 -34.71 -7.42 -51.00
CA ASP A 173 -33.75 -8.49 -51.30
C ASP A 173 -32.40 -7.99 -51.84
N LEU A 174 -32.28 -6.70 -52.12
CA LEU A 174 -31.10 -6.07 -52.70
C LEU A 174 -30.49 -5.05 -51.74
N TYR A 175 -29.20 -4.73 -51.89
CA TYR A 175 -28.49 -3.75 -51.08
C TYR A 175 -27.73 -2.76 -51.96
N CYS A 176 -27.95 -1.46 -51.75
CA CYS A 176 -27.22 -0.40 -52.47
C CYS A 176 -25.95 0.00 -51.70
N THR A 177 -24.76 -0.17 -52.28
CA THR A 177 -23.48 0.11 -51.61
C THR A 177 -22.95 1.53 -51.82
N LYS A 178 -23.64 2.37 -52.59
CA LYS A 178 -23.24 3.78 -52.81
C LYS A 178 -23.25 4.57 -51.51
N ASP A 179 -22.23 5.40 -51.32
CA ASP A 179 -22.13 6.33 -50.19
C ASP A 179 -23.29 7.34 -50.21
N GLY A 180 -23.94 7.51 -49.06
CA GLY A 180 -25.19 8.27 -48.93
C GLY A 180 -26.47 7.44 -49.11
N CYS A 181 -26.39 6.19 -49.61
CA CYS A 181 -27.53 5.26 -49.64
C CYS A 181 -27.36 4.13 -48.61
N ARG A 182 -26.37 3.23 -48.77
CA ARG A 182 -26.04 2.14 -47.81
C ARG A 182 -27.23 1.56 -47.01
N HIS A 183 -28.24 1.05 -47.71
CA HIS A 183 -29.43 0.43 -47.13
C HIS A 183 -30.02 -0.66 -48.05
N PRO A 184 -30.82 -1.60 -47.51
CA PRO A 184 -31.59 -2.55 -48.32
C PRO A 184 -32.62 -1.83 -49.20
N ILE A 185 -32.84 -2.34 -50.41
CA ILE A 185 -33.79 -1.83 -51.41
C ILE A 185 -34.57 -2.99 -52.04
N CYS A 186 -35.75 -2.71 -52.58
CA CYS A 186 -36.48 -3.69 -53.38
C CYS A 186 -36.07 -3.63 -54.86
N THR A 187 -36.49 -4.63 -55.62
CA THR A 187 -36.26 -4.72 -57.08
C THR A 187 -36.74 -3.48 -57.83
N LEU A 188 -37.90 -2.92 -57.47
CA LEU A 188 -38.45 -1.74 -58.12
C LEU A 188 -37.65 -0.46 -57.79
N CYS A 189 -37.09 -0.34 -56.58
CA CYS A 189 -36.17 0.76 -56.23
C CYS A 189 -34.85 0.68 -57.03
N ALA A 190 -34.33 -0.54 -57.24
CA ALA A 190 -33.13 -0.75 -58.05
C ALA A 190 -33.33 -0.27 -59.51
N LEU A 191 -34.53 -0.49 -60.07
CA LEU A 191 -34.86 -0.10 -61.44
C LEU A 191 -35.17 1.39 -61.62
N THR A 192 -35.59 2.09 -60.56
CA THR A 192 -36.08 3.47 -60.64
C THR A 192 -35.03 4.48 -60.18
N GLU A 193 -34.62 4.39 -58.91
CA GLU A 193 -33.78 5.40 -58.24
C GLU A 193 -32.33 4.97 -58.10
N HIS A 194 -32.07 3.68 -57.89
CA HIS A 194 -30.74 3.13 -57.63
C HIS A 194 -30.12 2.52 -58.89
N LYS A 195 -30.21 3.24 -60.01
CA LYS A 195 -29.66 2.79 -61.30
C LYS A 195 -28.13 2.81 -61.28
N GLU A 196 -27.52 1.78 -61.86
CA GLU A 196 -26.05 1.69 -62.03
C GLU A 196 -25.48 2.90 -62.78
N ALA A 197 -26.22 3.43 -63.77
CA ALA A 197 -25.85 4.63 -64.53
C ALA A 197 -25.62 5.88 -63.63
N ASN A 198 -26.22 5.91 -62.44
CA ASN A 198 -26.07 6.98 -61.45
C ASN A 198 -25.05 6.63 -60.36
N GLY A 199 -24.20 5.60 -60.58
CA GLY A 199 -23.17 5.13 -59.66
C GLY A 199 -23.69 4.30 -58.49
N HIS A 200 -24.92 3.79 -58.56
CA HIS A 200 -25.46 2.90 -57.53
C HIS A 200 -25.09 1.45 -57.86
N LEU A 201 -24.12 0.90 -57.13
CA LEU A 201 -23.83 -0.52 -57.19
C LEU A 201 -24.80 -1.28 -56.27
N VAL A 202 -25.55 -2.20 -56.85
CA VAL A 202 -26.55 -3.00 -56.14
C VAL A 202 -26.07 -4.44 -56.06
N LYS A 203 -26.13 -5.02 -54.86
CA LYS A 203 -25.74 -6.41 -54.58
C LYS A 203 -26.90 -7.18 -53.97
N ASP A 204 -26.79 -8.50 -53.97
CA ASP A 204 -27.70 -9.34 -53.20
C ASP A 204 -27.53 -9.08 -51.69
N VAL A 205 -28.65 -9.00 -50.97
CA VAL A 205 -28.64 -8.70 -49.54
C VAL A 205 -27.96 -9.80 -48.72
N THR A 206 -28.07 -11.07 -49.14
CA THR A 206 -27.51 -12.21 -48.40
C THR A 206 -25.98 -12.25 -48.47
N GLU A 207 -25.41 -11.86 -49.61
CA GLU A 207 -23.97 -11.76 -49.81
C GLU A 207 -23.40 -10.59 -48.99
N THR A 208 -24.07 -9.44 -49.04
CA THR A 208 -23.68 -8.26 -48.24
C THR A 208 -23.82 -8.53 -46.74
N TYR A 209 -24.92 -9.18 -46.33
CA TYR A 209 -25.18 -9.56 -44.94
C TYR A 209 -24.03 -10.38 -44.35
N LYS A 210 -23.56 -11.42 -45.05
CA LYS A 210 -22.45 -12.27 -44.58
C LYS A 210 -21.18 -11.48 -44.32
N LYS A 211 -20.90 -10.47 -45.14
CA LYS A 211 -19.73 -9.60 -44.96
C LYS A 211 -19.92 -8.67 -43.76
N GLU A 212 -20.98 -7.87 -43.76
CA GLU A 212 -21.22 -6.84 -42.74
C GLU A 212 -21.42 -7.44 -41.33
N ILE A 213 -22.04 -8.64 -41.22
CA ILE A 213 -22.19 -9.31 -39.93
C ILE A 213 -20.84 -9.80 -39.38
N ASN A 214 -19.92 -10.23 -40.23
CA ASN A 214 -18.59 -10.66 -39.80
C ASN A 214 -17.76 -9.46 -39.32
N GLU A 215 -17.78 -8.35 -40.08
CA GLU A 215 -17.13 -7.10 -39.65
C GLU A 215 -17.70 -6.58 -38.32
N THR A 216 -19.03 -6.63 -38.16
CA THR A 216 -19.70 -6.23 -36.90
C THR A 216 -19.32 -7.15 -35.74
N LYS A 217 -19.19 -8.47 -35.97
CA LYS A 217 -18.73 -9.43 -34.96
C LYS A 217 -17.29 -9.17 -34.50
N GLU A 218 -16.42 -8.76 -35.41
CA GLU A 218 -15.05 -8.36 -35.06
C GLU A 218 -15.03 -7.09 -34.20
N ILE A 219 -15.83 -6.07 -34.57
CA ILE A 219 -15.98 -4.84 -33.77
C ILE A 219 -16.52 -5.16 -32.38
N LEU A 220 -17.55 -6.02 -32.30
CA LEU A 220 -18.11 -6.47 -31.03
C LEU A 220 -17.07 -7.21 -30.18
N THR A 221 -16.23 -8.04 -30.79
CA THR A 221 -15.16 -8.76 -30.09
C THR A 221 -14.18 -7.77 -29.43
N ARG A 222 -13.74 -6.74 -30.16
CA ARG A 222 -12.89 -5.67 -29.61
C ARG A 222 -13.59 -4.91 -28.47
N ALA A 223 -14.87 -4.59 -28.62
CA ALA A 223 -15.64 -3.90 -27.58
C ALA A 223 -15.76 -4.74 -26.30
N VAL A 224 -15.93 -6.06 -26.42
CA VAL A 224 -15.97 -7.00 -25.29
C VAL A 224 -14.60 -7.10 -24.61
N GLU A 225 -13.51 -7.09 -25.36
CA GLU A 225 -12.15 -7.05 -24.80
C GLU A 225 -11.91 -5.76 -24.01
N ILE A 226 -12.24 -4.60 -24.58
CA ILE A 226 -12.14 -3.30 -23.88
C ILE A 226 -12.99 -3.31 -22.60
N LYS A 227 -14.21 -3.86 -22.66
CA LYS A 227 -15.07 -3.99 -21.47
C LYS A 227 -14.36 -4.78 -20.36
N LYS A 228 -13.75 -5.92 -20.71
CA LYS A 228 -13.02 -6.76 -19.76
C LYS A 228 -11.85 -6.01 -19.12
N ASP A 229 -11.10 -5.24 -19.91
CA ASP A 229 -9.99 -4.43 -19.41
C ASP A 229 -10.48 -3.33 -18.46
N VAL A 230 -11.59 -2.66 -18.81
CA VAL A 230 -12.23 -1.66 -17.93
C VAL A 230 -12.70 -2.29 -16.63
N GLU A 231 -13.37 -3.45 -16.67
CA GLU A 231 -13.82 -4.16 -15.48
C GLU A 231 -12.65 -4.57 -14.57
N LYS A 232 -11.53 -5.00 -15.17
CA LYS A 232 -10.29 -5.30 -14.44
C LYS A 232 -9.78 -4.06 -13.69
N VAL A 233 -9.61 -2.93 -14.39
CA VAL A 233 -9.12 -1.67 -13.79
C VAL A 233 -10.07 -1.15 -12.71
N VAL A 234 -11.39 -1.26 -12.91
CA VAL A 234 -12.38 -0.86 -11.89
C VAL A 234 -12.21 -1.67 -10.61
N ASN A 235 -11.94 -2.97 -10.71
CA ASN A 235 -11.70 -3.79 -9.52
C ASN A 235 -10.36 -3.44 -8.86
N GLU A 236 -9.29 -3.24 -9.62
CA GLU A 236 -8.00 -2.77 -9.10
C GLU A 236 -8.14 -1.44 -8.33
N VAL A 237 -8.93 -0.49 -8.86
CA VAL A 237 -9.20 0.79 -8.18
C VAL A 237 -10.01 0.59 -6.89
N LYS A 238 -10.98 -0.33 -6.86
CA LYS A 238 -11.74 -0.64 -5.64
C LYS A 238 -10.85 -1.24 -4.56
N ASP A 239 -9.96 -2.16 -4.93
CA ASP A 239 -9.01 -2.77 -4.01
C ASP A 239 -8.07 -1.70 -3.43
N GLU A 240 -7.59 -0.77 -4.26
CA GLU A 240 -6.71 0.31 -3.78
C GLU A 240 -7.44 1.30 -2.86
N ILE A 241 -8.72 1.61 -3.11
CA ILE A 241 -9.54 2.40 -2.17
C ILE A 241 -9.59 1.70 -0.80
N HIS A 242 -9.86 0.39 -0.80
CA HIS A 242 -9.89 -0.39 0.44
C HIS A 242 -8.52 -0.46 1.15
N ASN A 243 -7.44 -0.57 0.39
CA ASN A 243 -6.08 -0.55 0.91
C ASN A 243 -5.76 0.79 1.59
N VAL A 244 -6.15 1.92 0.99
CA VAL A 244 -5.97 3.25 1.58
C VAL A 244 -6.73 3.38 2.90
N GLU A 245 -8.00 2.94 2.96
CA GLU A 245 -8.79 2.95 4.18
C GLU A 245 -8.16 2.08 5.29
N THR A 246 -7.73 0.87 4.93
CA THR A 246 -7.07 -0.06 5.86
C THR A 246 -5.73 0.50 6.36
N CYS A 247 -4.94 1.11 5.47
CA CYS A 247 -3.68 1.77 5.82
C CYS A 247 -3.91 2.92 6.81
N ALA A 248 -4.94 3.76 6.58
CA ALA A 248 -5.32 4.83 7.49
C ALA A 248 -5.68 4.29 8.87
N MET A 249 -6.52 3.23 8.96
CA MET A 249 -6.87 2.60 10.23
C MET A 249 -5.65 2.05 10.98
N ASN A 250 -4.74 1.38 10.26
CA ASN A 250 -3.51 0.85 10.84
C ASN A 250 -2.59 1.96 11.34
N LEU A 251 -2.42 3.04 10.56
CA LEU A 251 -1.61 4.19 10.94
C LEU A 251 -2.18 4.89 12.18
N GLU A 252 -3.50 5.09 12.26
CA GLU A 252 -4.13 5.62 13.46
C GLU A 252 -3.86 4.78 14.70
N ASN A 253 -3.96 3.45 14.58
CA ASN A 253 -3.70 2.53 15.69
C ASN A 253 -2.23 2.59 16.12
N ASN A 254 -1.30 2.69 15.16
CA ASN A 254 0.12 2.85 15.45
C ASN A 254 0.42 4.17 16.17
N ILE A 255 -0.18 5.28 15.73
CA ILE A 255 -0.07 6.58 16.42
C ILE A 255 -0.60 6.46 17.85
N LYS A 256 -1.81 5.91 18.03
CA LYS A 256 -2.42 5.72 19.36
C LYS A 256 -1.52 4.86 20.27
N ALA A 257 -0.95 3.78 19.74
CA ALA A 257 -0.05 2.89 20.48
C ALA A 257 1.25 3.60 20.89
N ALA A 258 1.88 4.33 19.97
CA ALA A 258 3.12 5.08 20.24
C ALA A 258 2.90 6.12 21.35
N PHE A 259 1.85 6.93 21.27
CA PHE A 259 1.55 7.93 22.29
C PHE A 259 1.11 7.31 23.62
N ASN A 260 0.42 6.17 23.61
CA ASN A 260 0.13 5.42 24.85
C ASN A 260 1.42 4.93 25.54
N ASN A 261 2.44 4.55 24.78
CA ASN A 261 3.74 4.19 25.36
C ASN A 261 4.41 5.42 26.01
N CYS A 262 4.40 6.57 25.34
CA CYS A 262 4.91 7.82 25.93
C CYS A 262 4.19 8.18 27.25
N ARG A 263 2.86 8.04 27.32
CA ARG A 263 2.09 8.24 28.56
C ARG A 263 2.56 7.30 29.66
N LYS A 264 2.67 6.00 29.39
CA LYS A 264 3.16 5.01 30.37
C LYS A 264 4.56 5.34 30.90
N MET A 265 5.45 5.86 30.05
CA MET A 265 6.78 6.29 30.49
C MET A 265 6.71 7.49 31.44
N LEU A 266 5.84 8.46 31.16
CA LEU A 266 5.61 9.62 32.03
C LEU A 266 5.00 9.19 33.36
N ASP A 267 3.96 8.34 33.33
CA ASP A 267 3.30 7.80 34.52
C ASP A 267 4.31 7.02 35.40
N ARG A 268 5.18 6.21 34.78
CA ARG A 268 6.24 5.50 35.51
C ARG A 268 7.16 6.48 36.25
N ARG A 269 7.61 7.55 35.60
CA ARG A 269 8.50 8.53 36.22
C ARG A 269 7.81 9.32 37.34
N GLU A 270 6.54 9.63 37.17
CA GLU A 270 5.72 10.23 38.23
C GLU A 270 5.70 9.33 39.47
N GLN A 271 5.43 8.03 39.30
CA GLN A 271 5.40 7.07 40.41
C GLN A 271 6.76 6.90 41.09
N GLU A 272 7.85 6.93 40.33
CA GLU A 272 9.21 6.89 40.89
C GLU A 272 9.49 8.10 41.80
N LEU A 273 9.16 9.31 41.35
CA LEU A 273 9.35 10.54 42.14
C LEU A 273 8.51 10.53 43.42
N ILE A 274 7.26 10.05 43.34
CA ILE A 274 6.41 9.88 44.52
C ILE A 274 7.02 8.86 45.48
N GLN A 275 7.61 7.78 44.96
CA GLN A 275 8.26 6.77 45.77
C GLN A 275 9.54 7.29 46.44
N GLU A 276 10.33 8.12 45.76
CA GLU A 276 11.49 8.83 46.32
C GLU A 276 11.07 9.69 47.53
N VAL A 277 9.98 10.47 47.40
CA VAL A 277 9.42 11.26 48.51
C VAL A 277 9.04 10.36 49.70
N LYS A 278 8.34 9.24 49.45
CA LYS A 278 7.96 8.29 50.51
C LYS A 278 9.18 7.72 51.23
N GLN A 279 10.23 7.35 50.50
CA GLN A 279 11.47 6.83 51.07
C GLN A 279 12.18 7.88 51.94
N HIS A 280 12.28 9.13 51.45
CA HIS A 280 12.87 10.22 52.23
C HIS A 280 12.08 10.51 53.51
N CYS A 281 10.75 10.51 53.44
CA CYS A 281 9.88 10.65 54.61
C CYS A 281 10.11 9.52 55.62
N GLN A 282 10.11 8.26 55.17
CA GLN A 282 10.36 7.11 56.03
C GLN A 282 11.72 7.18 56.73
N GLY A 283 12.78 7.57 56.00
CA GLY A 283 14.10 7.77 56.57
C GLY A 283 14.10 8.83 57.67
N LYS A 284 13.53 10.01 57.40
CA LYS A 284 13.43 11.10 58.38
C LYS A 284 12.61 10.70 59.62
N VAL A 285 11.47 10.05 59.44
CA VAL A 285 10.61 9.56 60.55
C VAL A 285 11.35 8.53 61.39
N LYS A 286 12.11 7.62 60.78
CA LYS A 286 12.90 6.62 61.49
C LYS A 286 13.97 7.27 62.36
N THR A 287 14.72 8.23 61.81
CA THR A 287 15.73 8.98 62.57
C THR A 287 15.12 9.73 63.75
N LEU A 288 14.03 10.47 63.53
CA LEU A 288 13.36 11.22 64.60
C LEU A 288 12.73 10.30 65.66
N SER A 289 12.17 9.15 65.26
CA SER A 289 11.61 8.17 66.19
C SER A 289 12.69 7.56 67.09
N GLN A 290 13.85 7.23 66.51
CA GLN A 290 14.98 6.71 67.29
C GLN A 290 15.50 7.74 68.29
N GLN A 291 15.65 9.00 67.85
CA GLN A 291 16.04 10.10 68.73
C GLN A 291 15.03 10.28 69.88
N LYS A 292 13.74 10.21 69.58
CA LYS A 292 12.68 10.32 70.58
C LYS A 292 12.79 9.23 71.65
N ILE A 293 13.00 7.97 71.26
CA ILE A 293 13.14 6.86 72.20
C ILE A 293 14.29 7.13 73.18
N SER A 294 15.47 7.49 72.68
CA SER A 294 16.64 7.76 73.54
C SER A 294 16.43 8.96 74.47
N LEU A 295 15.72 10.01 74.02
CA LEU A 295 15.37 11.15 74.87
C LEU A 295 14.32 10.80 75.92
N ASP A 296 13.30 10.00 75.58
CA ASP A 296 12.28 9.54 76.53
C ASP A 296 12.86 8.60 77.59
N GLU A 297 13.80 7.73 77.23
CA GLU A 297 14.56 6.89 78.17
C GLU A 297 15.36 7.75 79.16
N PHE A 298 16.13 8.73 78.66
CA PHE A 298 16.91 9.63 79.52
C PHE A 298 16.02 10.50 80.42
N LYS A 299 14.89 10.98 79.90
CA LYS A 299 13.88 11.71 80.67
C LYS A 299 13.32 10.86 81.81
N THR A 300 13.07 9.57 81.56
CA THR A 300 12.58 8.64 82.58
C THR A 300 13.64 8.42 83.66
N GLU A 301 14.91 8.18 83.29
CA GLU A 301 16.01 8.07 84.26
C GLU A 301 16.13 9.31 85.17
N LEU A 302 15.96 10.51 84.61
CA LEU A 302 15.97 11.77 85.36
C LEU A 302 14.77 11.88 86.31
N ASN A 303 13.57 11.59 85.82
CA ASN A 303 12.34 11.67 86.62
C ASN A 303 12.38 10.70 87.82
N ASP A 304 12.85 9.47 87.63
CA ASP A 304 12.97 8.49 88.71
C ASP A 304 13.95 8.97 89.79
N SER A 305 15.11 9.50 89.37
CA SER A 305 16.12 10.06 90.29
C SER A 305 15.58 11.25 91.08
N ILE A 306 14.87 12.15 90.41
CA ILE A 306 14.25 13.34 91.03
C ILE A 306 13.15 12.91 92.01
N SER A 307 12.28 11.98 91.60
CA SER A 307 11.17 11.48 92.42
C SER A 307 11.67 10.83 93.71
N PHE A 308 12.66 9.93 93.60
CA PHE A 308 13.28 9.30 94.75
C PHE A 308 13.91 10.33 95.71
N THR A 309 14.66 11.29 95.16
CA THR A 309 15.32 12.34 95.94
C THR A 309 14.31 13.23 96.66
N ASN A 310 13.25 13.66 95.97
CA ASN A 310 12.18 14.45 96.58
C ASN A 310 11.46 13.69 97.69
N GLY A 311 11.21 12.39 97.50
CA GLY A 311 10.69 11.52 98.54
C GLY A 311 11.57 11.60 99.79
N VAL A 312 12.87 11.29 99.65
CA VAL A 312 13.85 11.32 100.74
C VAL A 312 13.91 12.68 101.47
N LEU A 313 13.81 13.79 100.74
CA LEU A 313 13.84 15.14 101.30
C LEU A 313 12.54 15.53 102.03
N SER A 314 11.42 14.87 101.74
CA SER A 314 10.09 15.30 102.22
C SER A 314 9.73 14.88 103.66
N GLY A 315 10.57 14.12 104.38
CA GLY A 315 10.29 13.83 105.80
C GLY A 315 10.95 12.61 106.44
N TYR A 316 12.10 12.14 105.95
CA TYR A 316 12.80 11.01 106.57
C TYR A 316 13.65 11.43 107.79
N SER A 317 13.97 10.47 108.67
CA SER A 317 14.83 10.75 109.82
C SER A 317 16.26 11.11 109.37
N PRO A 318 17.00 11.96 110.13
CA PRO A 318 18.36 12.35 109.76
C PRO A 318 19.30 11.17 109.50
N THR A 319 19.17 10.08 110.28
CA THR A 319 19.97 8.87 110.11
C THR A 319 19.67 8.12 108.80
N ALA A 320 18.40 8.00 108.43
CA ALA A 320 17.99 7.36 107.17
C ALA A 320 18.46 8.16 105.94
N PHE A 321 18.39 9.50 106.01
CA PHE A 321 18.93 10.39 104.98
C PHE A 321 20.44 10.19 104.80
N LEU A 322 21.21 10.22 105.89
CA LEU A 322 22.67 10.11 105.83
C LEU A 322 23.14 8.77 105.24
N GLN A 323 22.35 7.69 105.32
CA GLN A 323 22.68 6.40 104.69
C GLN A 323 22.62 6.43 103.14
N VAL A 324 21.81 7.30 102.54
CA VAL A 324 21.56 7.30 101.08
C VAL A 324 22.08 8.56 100.37
N HIS A 325 22.34 9.66 101.08
CA HIS A 325 22.62 10.97 100.47
C HIS A 325 23.84 11.01 99.53
N LEU A 326 24.95 10.32 99.87
CA LEU A 326 26.13 10.26 99.00
C LEU A 326 25.80 9.57 97.68
N ARG A 327 24.98 8.52 97.72
CA ARG A 327 24.59 7.77 96.52
C ARG A 327 23.66 8.58 95.61
N ILE A 328 22.75 9.37 96.20
CA ILE A 328 21.91 10.32 95.47
C ILE A 328 22.79 11.34 94.73
N ASN A 329 23.74 11.97 95.44
CA ASN A 329 24.63 12.97 94.87
C ASN A 329 25.47 12.39 93.72
N GLU A 330 26.06 11.20 93.91
CA GLU A 330 26.80 10.50 92.86
C GLU A 330 25.93 10.23 91.62
N ARG A 331 24.68 9.78 91.80
CA ARG A 331 23.78 9.51 90.68
C ARG A 331 23.41 10.80 89.94
N HIS A 332 23.18 11.90 90.65
CA HIS A 332 22.88 13.19 90.04
C HIS A 332 24.07 13.73 89.26
N GLU A 333 25.28 13.69 89.82
CA GLU A 333 26.53 14.03 89.12
C GLU A 333 26.69 13.21 87.81
N GLN A 334 26.44 11.89 87.87
CA GLN A 334 26.48 11.03 86.68
C GLN A 334 25.46 11.42 85.61
N LEU A 335 24.22 11.73 86.02
CA LEU A 335 23.16 12.14 85.10
C LEU A 335 23.41 13.54 84.51
N TYR A 336 23.95 14.48 85.29
CA TYR A 336 24.35 15.81 84.81
C TYR A 336 25.53 15.76 83.83
N ALA A 337 26.44 14.81 84.02
CA ALA A 337 27.57 14.61 83.13
C ALA A 337 27.18 13.93 81.79
N LYS A 338 26.05 13.21 81.72
CA LYS A 338 25.57 12.60 80.47
C LYS A 338 25.18 13.69 79.47
N ARG A 339 25.73 13.61 78.26
CA ARG A 339 25.30 14.45 77.12
C ARG A 339 24.05 13.86 76.48
N PHE A 340 23.15 14.74 76.01
CA PHE A 340 21.94 14.37 75.28
C PHE A 340 21.72 15.32 74.09
N ASP A 341 20.91 14.88 73.14
CA ASP A 341 20.61 15.66 71.94
C ASP A 341 19.69 16.84 72.23
N GLN A 342 20.11 18.05 71.84
CA GLN A 342 19.37 19.29 72.13
C GLN A 342 18.55 19.84 70.95
N CYS A 343 18.65 19.22 69.77
CA CYS A 343 17.89 19.61 68.58
C CYS A 343 17.48 18.39 67.75
N PRO A 344 16.39 18.46 66.97
CA PRO A 344 15.97 17.37 66.11
C PRO A 344 17.03 17.01 65.07
N HIS A 345 17.31 15.72 64.89
CA HIS A 345 18.31 15.23 63.93
C HIS A 345 17.88 15.33 62.46
N ALA A 346 16.60 15.65 62.19
CA ALA A 346 16.09 15.86 60.84
C ALA A 346 14.95 16.89 60.82
N THR A 347 14.73 17.53 59.66
CA THR A 347 13.65 18.52 59.44
C THR A 347 12.68 18.06 58.35
N ALA A 348 11.48 18.63 58.32
CA ALA A 348 10.44 18.29 57.34
C ALA A 348 10.75 18.80 55.91
N ASN A 349 11.79 19.60 55.72
CA ASN A 349 12.06 20.31 54.47
C ASN A 349 12.28 19.34 53.29
N MET A 350 11.43 19.45 52.26
CA MET A 350 11.49 18.74 50.99
C MET A 350 11.03 19.70 49.90
N MET A 351 11.59 19.60 48.70
CA MET A 351 11.26 20.48 47.58
C MET A 351 11.19 19.66 46.29
N PHE A 352 10.13 19.88 45.51
CA PHE A 352 10.03 19.39 44.15
C PHE A 352 10.48 20.50 43.18
N ASN A 353 11.41 20.17 42.28
CA ASN A 353 11.89 21.10 41.25
C ASN A 353 11.47 20.61 39.86
N PRO A 354 10.50 21.26 39.18
CA PRO A 354 9.97 20.82 37.89
C PRO A 354 10.89 21.19 36.71
N VAL A 355 12.17 20.84 36.79
CA VAL A 355 13.15 21.06 35.72
C VAL A 355 12.71 20.27 34.48
N ASN A 356 12.86 20.86 33.29
CA ASN A 356 12.48 20.25 32.01
C ASN A 356 10.99 19.92 31.85
N MET A 357 10.09 20.58 32.60
CA MET A 357 8.62 20.43 32.44
C MET A 357 7.94 21.71 31.91
N GLY A 358 8.72 22.75 31.57
CA GLY A 358 8.23 24.04 31.07
C GLY A 358 8.15 24.12 29.53
N ALA A 359 8.38 25.31 28.98
CA ALA A 359 8.27 25.59 27.55
C ALA A 359 9.16 24.68 26.66
N GLU A 360 10.33 24.27 27.14
CA GLU A 360 11.20 23.35 26.40
C GLU A 360 10.56 21.96 26.21
N PHE A 361 9.85 21.46 27.21
CA PHE A 361 9.13 20.18 27.10
C PHE A 361 7.99 20.29 26.09
N GLN A 362 7.22 21.38 26.14
CA GLN A 362 6.16 21.63 25.17
C GLN A 362 6.70 21.64 23.74
N LYS A 363 7.85 22.31 23.50
CA LYS A 363 8.50 22.31 22.19
C LYS A 363 8.87 20.89 21.73
N HIS A 364 9.43 20.06 22.62
CA HIS A 364 9.72 18.67 22.29
C HIS A 364 8.44 17.87 21.98
N VAL A 365 7.37 18.06 22.74
CA VAL A 365 6.08 17.39 22.51
C VAL A 365 5.51 17.73 21.14
N PHE A 366 5.56 18.99 20.71
CA PHE A 366 5.10 19.40 19.36
C PHE A 366 5.93 18.81 18.22
N THR A 367 7.14 18.33 18.50
CA THR A 367 8.00 17.65 17.51
C THR A 367 7.85 16.13 17.51
N LEU A 368 6.97 15.56 18.34
CA LEU A 368 6.77 14.11 18.42
C LEU A 368 5.90 13.58 17.27
N GLY A 369 6.53 12.81 16.38
CA GLY A 369 5.86 12.12 15.29
C GLY A 369 5.60 13.02 14.08
N HIS A 370 5.54 12.41 12.90
CA HIS A 370 5.20 13.06 11.65
C HIS A 370 4.47 12.05 10.77
N VAL A 371 3.47 12.51 10.02
CA VAL A 371 2.73 11.69 9.06
C VAL A 371 3.08 12.19 7.67
N GLU A 372 3.54 11.29 6.82
CA GLU A 372 3.81 11.56 5.41
C GLU A 372 2.90 10.70 4.53
N SER A 373 2.56 11.22 3.35
CA SER A 373 1.80 10.53 2.32
C SER A 373 2.52 10.70 1.00
N PHE A 374 2.48 9.67 0.16
CA PHE A 374 3.24 9.57 -1.07
C PHE A 374 2.39 8.97 -2.18
N ASP A 375 2.45 9.59 -3.36
CA ASP A 375 1.78 9.10 -4.56
C ASP A 375 2.82 8.66 -5.58
N ILE A 376 2.94 7.34 -5.77
CA ILE A 376 3.73 6.74 -6.84
C ILE A 376 2.73 6.30 -7.90
N TYR A 377 2.97 6.64 -9.16
CA TYR A 377 2.08 6.27 -10.26
C TYR A 377 2.72 5.13 -11.08
N PRO A 378 2.31 3.86 -10.86
CA PRO A 378 2.99 2.69 -11.43
C PRO A 378 3.14 2.75 -12.95
N ALA A 379 2.16 3.31 -13.67
CA ALA A 379 2.19 3.38 -15.13
C ALA A 379 3.26 4.34 -15.70
N HIS A 380 3.83 5.23 -14.89
CA HIS A 380 4.97 6.06 -15.29
C HIS A 380 6.31 5.53 -14.79
N CYS A 381 6.29 4.61 -13.83
CA CYS A 381 7.49 3.94 -13.35
C CYS A 381 8.16 3.16 -14.49
N LYS A 382 9.48 3.16 -14.51
CA LYS A 382 10.27 2.43 -15.51
C LYS A 382 11.16 1.44 -14.83
N ILE A 383 11.26 0.26 -15.40
CA ILE A 383 12.19 -0.76 -14.94
C ILE A 383 13.06 -1.14 -16.12
N GLU A 384 14.37 -1.05 -15.95
CA GLU A 384 15.36 -1.44 -16.94
C GLU A 384 16.07 -2.70 -16.47
N THR A 385 16.20 -3.69 -17.35
CA THR A 385 17.04 -4.87 -17.11
C THR A 385 18.27 -4.89 -18.00
N SER A 386 19.36 -5.47 -17.50
CA SER A 386 20.61 -5.69 -18.22
C SER A 386 21.19 -7.05 -17.85
N ASP A 387 22.00 -7.64 -18.75
CA ASP A 387 22.58 -8.96 -18.49
C ASP A 387 23.72 -8.89 -17.47
N GLY A 388 23.79 -9.88 -16.59
CA GLY A 388 24.86 -10.07 -15.62
C GLY A 388 25.87 -11.13 -16.06
N LEU A 389 26.98 -11.23 -15.34
CA LEU A 389 28.00 -12.26 -15.53
C LEU A 389 28.06 -13.21 -14.34
N VAL A 390 28.30 -14.50 -14.62
CA VAL A 390 28.47 -15.53 -13.59
C VAL A 390 29.58 -15.13 -12.61
N GLY A 391 29.27 -15.18 -11.31
CA GLY A 391 30.20 -14.86 -10.23
C GLY A 391 30.57 -13.38 -10.11
N GLN A 392 29.92 -12.47 -10.84
CA GLN A 392 30.15 -11.02 -10.72
C GLN A 392 28.90 -10.26 -10.31
N PRO A 393 28.98 -9.37 -9.30
CA PRO A 393 27.90 -8.47 -8.95
C PRO A 393 27.57 -7.56 -10.14
N SER A 394 26.35 -7.70 -10.66
CA SER A 394 25.89 -6.97 -11.83
C SER A 394 24.67 -6.12 -11.45
N ASN A 395 24.65 -4.85 -11.88
CA ASN A 395 23.50 -3.95 -11.69
C ASN A 395 22.39 -4.28 -12.70
N VAL A 396 21.84 -5.48 -12.56
CA VAL A 396 20.96 -6.10 -13.56
C VAL A 396 19.63 -5.36 -13.65
N ILE A 397 19.09 -4.85 -12.54
CA ILE A 397 17.74 -4.25 -12.53
C ILE A 397 17.80 -2.83 -11.99
N LYS A 398 17.25 -1.87 -12.73
CA LYS A 398 17.10 -0.47 -12.32
C LYS A 398 15.64 -0.08 -12.32
N VAL A 399 15.16 0.55 -11.26
CA VAL A 399 13.78 0.99 -11.06
C VAL A 399 13.76 2.51 -10.91
N PHE A 400 12.99 3.17 -11.76
CA PHE A 400 12.76 4.61 -11.73
C PHE A 400 11.30 4.86 -11.34
N LEU A 401 11.11 5.57 -10.23
CA LEU A 401 9.79 5.89 -9.70
C LEU A 401 9.36 7.29 -10.10
N PHE A 402 8.10 7.43 -10.51
CA PHE A 402 7.53 8.70 -10.92
C PHE A 402 6.13 8.91 -10.34
N ASP A 403 5.80 10.17 -10.13
CA ASP A 403 4.43 10.58 -9.82
C ASP A 403 3.55 10.62 -11.08
N ARG A 404 2.28 10.98 -10.89
CA ARG A 404 1.31 11.16 -11.99
C ARG A 404 1.75 12.22 -13.02
N ASP A 405 2.51 13.22 -12.60
CA ASP A 405 3.02 14.31 -13.44
C ASP A 405 4.39 13.99 -14.08
N ARG A 406 4.87 12.75 -13.96
CA ARG A 406 6.18 12.27 -14.46
C ARG A 406 7.38 12.93 -13.79
N ARG A 407 7.22 13.42 -12.56
CA ARG A 407 8.34 13.93 -11.76
C ARG A 407 9.00 12.76 -11.03
N PRO A 408 10.34 12.70 -10.96
CA PRO A 408 11.04 11.65 -10.24
C PRO A 408 10.65 11.65 -8.76
N PHE A 409 10.34 10.47 -8.22
CA PHE A 409 9.98 10.31 -6.81
C PHE A 409 11.24 10.32 -5.92
N PRO A 410 11.22 10.95 -4.73
CA PRO A 410 12.39 11.02 -3.85
C PRO A 410 12.79 9.64 -3.30
N GLU A 411 14.03 9.23 -3.53
CA GLU A 411 14.47 7.86 -3.23
C GLU A 411 14.51 7.53 -1.73
N GLU A 412 14.72 8.54 -0.88
CA GLU A 412 14.74 8.40 0.58
C GLU A 412 13.39 8.00 1.19
N LYS A 413 12.32 8.03 0.38
CA LYS A 413 10.93 7.91 0.84
C LYS A 413 10.19 6.68 0.28
N ALA A 414 10.80 5.89 -0.61
CA ALA A 414 10.16 4.71 -1.17
C ALA A 414 10.80 3.41 -0.64
N ASP A 415 9.97 2.46 -0.24
CA ASP A 415 10.39 1.08 0.00
C ASP A 415 10.26 0.30 -1.31
N VAL A 416 11.38 0.04 -2.00
CA VAL A 416 11.42 -0.78 -3.21
C VAL A 416 11.94 -2.15 -2.83
N GLN A 417 11.29 -3.20 -3.31
CA GLN A 417 11.71 -4.60 -3.14
C GLN A 417 11.73 -5.27 -4.50
N VAL A 418 12.75 -6.08 -4.78
CA VAL A 418 12.85 -6.84 -6.03
C VAL A 418 12.94 -8.32 -5.71
N ARG A 419 12.06 -9.12 -6.30
CA ARG A 419 12.02 -10.57 -6.17
C ARG A 419 12.52 -11.20 -7.46
N ILE A 420 13.60 -11.98 -7.37
CA ILE A 420 14.14 -12.75 -8.49
C ILE A 420 13.49 -14.12 -8.53
N LEU A 421 13.08 -14.55 -9.73
CA LEU A 421 12.42 -15.82 -10.00
C LEU A 421 13.18 -16.61 -11.06
N ASP A 422 13.04 -17.94 -11.04
CA ASP A 422 13.42 -18.79 -12.17
C ASP A 422 12.41 -18.70 -13.33
N THR A 423 12.69 -19.36 -14.44
CA THR A 423 11.80 -19.44 -15.60
C THR A 423 10.45 -20.13 -15.31
N SER A 424 10.34 -20.84 -14.19
CA SER A 424 9.10 -21.46 -13.69
C SER A 424 8.33 -20.56 -12.70
N SER A 425 8.71 -19.28 -12.57
CA SER A 425 8.14 -18.31 -11.63
C SER A 425 8.30 -18.67 -10.15
N GLN A 426 9.27 -19.51 -9.78
CA GLN A 426 9.58 -19.79 -8.39
C GLN A 426 10.64 -18.80 -7.85
N PRO A 427 10.46 -18.26 -6.63
CA PRO A 427 11.41 -17.34 -6.04
C PRO A 427 12.74 -18.02 -5.75
N LEU A 428 13.82 -17.39 -6.21
CA LEU A 428 15.18 -17.87 -6.02
C LEU A 428 15.81 -17.20 -4.80
N THR A 429 16.17 -18.02 -3.81
CA THR A 429 16.99 -17.62 -2.67
C THR A 429 18.39 -18.24 -2.81
N PRO A 430 19.50 -17.51 -2.58
CA PRO A 430 19.60 -16.14 -2.08
C PRO A 430 20.24 -15.22 -3.13
N PHE A 431 19.45 -14.63 -4.04
CA PHE A 431 19.96 -13.44 -4.73
C PHE A 431 20.01 -12.29 -3.72
N TYR A 432 21.21 -12.00 -3.24
CA TYR A 432 21.46 -10.97 -2.25
C TYR A 432 21.11 -9.60 -2.82
N ALA A 433 20.11 -8.95 -2.22
CA ALA A 433 19.70 -7.61 -2.60
C ALA A 433 20.25 -6.57 -1.64
N ALA A 434 20.95 -5.59 -2.21
CA ALA A 434 20.99 -4.27 -1.63
C ALA A 434 20.53 -3.28 -2.70
N ILE A 435 19.45 -2.57 -2.39
CA ILE A 435 18.90 -1.54 -3.25
C ILE A 435 19.55 -0.23 -2.83
N TYR A 436 20.27 0.41 -3.74
CA TYR A 436 20.87 1.71 -3.48
C TYR A 436 20.42 2.74 -4.50
N SER A 437 20.19 3.95 -3.99
CA SER A 437 20.01 5.14 -4.80
C SER A 437 21.31 5.51 -5.50
N LYS A 438 21.26 5.64 -6.83
CA LYS A 438 22.35 6.27 -7.59
C LYS A 438 22.05 7.75 -7.83
N PRO A 439 23.08 8.60 -8.05
CA PRO A 439 22.91 10.02 -8.39
C PRO A 439 21.97 10.29 -9.58
N ASP A 440 21.73 9.27 -10.41
CA ASP A 440 20.86 9.29 -11.58
C ASP A 440 19.36 9.10 -11.27
N LYS A 441 18.95 9.13 -9.98
CA LYS A 441 17.55 9.03 -9.52
C LYS A 441 16.90 7.66 -9.74
N ALA A 442 17.65 6.58 -9.50
CA ALA A 442 17.20 5.21 -9.76
C ALA A 442 17.56 4.26 -8.62
N PHE A 443 16.61 3.41 -8.24
CA PHE A 443 16.83 2.28 -7.35
C PHE A 443 17.49 1.15 -8.15
N VAL A 444 18.63 0.66 -7.71
CA VAL A 444 19.35 -0.39 -8.43
C VAL A 444 19.46 -1.64 -7.58
N GLN A 445 19.10 -2.77 -8.17
CA GLN A 445 19.22 -4.09 -7.58
C GLN A 445 20.42 -4.80 -8.22
N GLU A 446 21.40 -5.12 -7.38
CA GLU A 446 22.55 -5.93 -7.75
C GLU A 446 22.20 -7.43 -7.70
N VAL A 447 22.62 -8.19 -8.70
CA VAL A 447 22.36 -9.63 -8.81
C VAL A 447 23.68 -10.33 -9.12
N THR A 448 24.03 -11.34 -8.33
CA THR A 448 25.17 -12.22 -8.57
C THR A 448 24.63 -13.63 -8.80
N GLY A 449 24.77 -14.14 -10.01
CA GLY A 449 24.36 -15.51 -10.36
C GLY A 449 25.51 -16.50 -10.28
N ASP A 450 25.25 -17.67 -9.71
CA ASP A 450 26.22 -18.76 -9.60
C ASP A 450 26.32 -19.60 -10.89
N GLU A 451 25.25 -19.61 -11.69
CA GLU A 451 25.15 -20.36 -12.95
C GLU A 451 24.59 -19.48 -14.08
N PRO A 452 24.99 -19.73 -15.33
CA PRO A 452 24.42 -19.03 -16.48
C PRO A 452 22.98 -19.50 -16.71
N GLY A 453 22.09 -18.55 -17.00
CA GLY A 453 20.67 -18.86 -17.15
C GLY A 453 19.80 -17.64 -17.45
N ASP A 454 18.55 -17.92 -17.79
CA ASP A 454 17.50 -16.92 -17.95
C ASP A 454 16.70 -16.83 -16.64
N PHE A 455 16.43 -15.60 -16.19
CA PHE A 455 15.77 -15.32 -14.92
C PHE A 455 14.68 -14.26 -15.09
N MET A 456 13.76 -14.22 -14.14
CA MET A 456 12.69 -13.21 -14.06
C MET A 456 12.85 -12.32 -12.83
N ALA A 457 12.33 -11.11 -12.89
CA ALA A 457 12.26 -10.19 -11.77
C ALA A 457 10.86 -9.58 -11.61
N GLU A 458 10.36 -9.57 -10.38
CA GLU A 458 9.17 -8.83 -9.95
C GLU A 458 9.59 -7.66 -9.06
N VAL A 459 9.09 -6.46 -9.33
CA VAL A 459 9.38 -5.26 -8.54
C VAL A 459 8.15 -4.89 -7.73
N TYR A 460 8.35 -4.63 -6.45
CA TYR A 460 7.35 -4.16 -5.51
C TYR A 460 7.76 -2.80 -4.96
N VAL A 461 6.81 -1.89 -4.82
CA VAL A 461 7.05 -0.57 -4.25
C VAL A 461 5.98 -0.31 -3.21
N CYS A 462 6.41 -0.06 -1.97
CA CYS A 462 5.55 0.02 -0.79
C CYS A 462 4.63 -1.21 -0.64
N GLY A 463 5.12 -2.38 -1.04
CA GLY A 463 4.38 -3.65 -1.01
C GLY A 463 3.52 -3.95 -2.25
N ASN A 464 3.36 -2.99 -3.17
CA ASN A 464 2.55 -3.16 -4.38
C ASN A 464 3.42 -3.52 -5.59
N GLY A 465 3.05 -4.57 -6.33
CA GLY A 465 3.77 -4.96 -7.55
C GLY A 465 3.65 -3.89 -8.64
N ILE A 466 4.77 -3.51 -9.27
CA ILE A 466 4.81 -2.53 -10.36
C ILE A 466 5.37 -3.19 -11.63
N GLY A 467 4.59 -3.13 -12.70
CA GLY A 467 4.96 -3.65 -14.02
C GLY A 467 4.81 -5.17 -14.15
N ASP A 468 5.10 -5.68 -15.35
CA ASP A 468 5.14 -7.11 -15.63
C ASP A 468 6.46 -7.74 -15.14
N LYS A 469 6.52 -9.08 -15.08
CA LYS A 469 7.75 -9.81 -14.79
C LYS A 469 8.78 -9.55 -15.89
N LEU A 470 10.00 -9.18 -15.51
CA LEU A 470 11.05 -8.80 -16.45
C LEU A 470 12.11 -9.88 -16.58
N MET A 471 12.46 -10.22 -17.81
CA MET A 471 13.51 -11.19 -18.10
C MET A 471 14.90 -10.55 -18.08
N PHE A 472 15.89 -11.28 -17.57
CA PHE A 472 17.32 -10.94 -17.69
C PHE A 472 18.16 -12.22 -17.76
N LYS A 473 19.41 -12.11 -18.25
CA LYS A 473 20.31 -13.27 -18.37
C LYS A 473 21.55 -13.12 -17.50
N ILE A 474 22.01 -14.22 -16.92
CA ILE A 474 23.38 -14.34 -16.40
C ILE A 474 24.19 -15.13 -17.42
N LYS A 475 25.30 -14.56 -17.91
CA LYS A 475 26.16 -15.16 -18.94
C LYS A 475 27.48 -15.62 -18.35
N ASP A 476 28.04 -16.69 -18.90
CA ASP A 476 29.38 -17.14 -18.54
C ASP A 476 30.44 -16.11 -18.94
N SER A 477 31.41 -15.87 -18.05
CA SER A 477 32.56 -14.98 -18.31
C SER A 477 33.48 -15.47 -19.44
N LYS A 478 33.27 -16.68 -19.98
CA LYS A 478 34.10 -17.32 -21.03
C LYS A 478 33.51 -17.33 -22.44
N SER A 479 32.38 -16.67 -22.70
CA SER A 479 31.84 -16.50 -24.06
C SER A 479 32.08 -15.07 -24.60
N GLY A 480 33.35 -14.72 -24.75
CA GLY A 480 33.80 -13.44 -25.30
C GLY A 480 34.78 -13.59 -26.45
N ALA A 481 34.47 -14.45 -27.44
CA ALA A 481 35.14 -14.44 -28.75
C ALA A 481 34.28 -15.12 -29.83
N SER A 482 33.32 -14.41 -30.42
CA SER A 482 32.97 -14.44 -31.86
C SER A 482 31.69 -13.63 -32.13
N GLY A 483 31.62 -13.05 -33.32
CA GLY A 483 30.74 -11.95 -33.73
C GLY A 483 29.23 -12.23 -33.72
N ASP A 484 28.45 -11.16 -33.57
CA ASP A 484 27.75 -10.53 -34.71
C ASP A 484 26.97 -9.29 -34.23
N GLU A 485 27.48 -8.10 -34.58
CA GLU A 485 26.70 -6.86 -34.52
C GLU A 485 25.78 -6.78 -35.74
N LYS A 486 24.46 -6.97 -35.53
CA LYS A 486 23.43 -6.44 -36.43
C LYS A 486 22.29 -5.80 -35.65
N GLY A 487 22.46 -4.50 -35.42
CA GLY A 487 21.48 -3.43 -35.64
C GLY A 487 20.06 -3.57 -35.08
N ALA A 488 19.74 -2.72 -34.11
CA ALA A 488 18.47 -2.00 -34.09
C ALA A 488 18.72 -0.55 -33.64
N ARG A 489 18.63 0.35 -34.63
CA ARG A 489 18.70 1.81 -34.48
C ARG A 489 17.56 2.32 -33.58
N ALA A 490 17.89 3.14 -32.60
CA ALA A 490 17.05 4.25 -32.17
C ALA A 490 17.88 5.53 -32.16
N ARG A 491 17.31 6.58 -32.75
CA ARG A 491 17.95 7.87 -33.04
C ARG A 491 18.24 8.66 -31.76
N GLU A 492 19.52 8.98 -31.53
CA GLU A 492 19.90 10.17 -30.76
C GLU A 492 19.86 11.42 -31.66
N PRO A 493 19.47 12.60 -31.13
CA PRO A 493 20.02 13.87 -31.57
C PRO A 493 21.27 14.22 -30.73
N ARG A 494 22.38 14.50 -31.41
CA ARG A 494 23.70 14.90 -30.85
C ARG A 494 23.74 16.38 -30.36
N PRO A 495 24.82 16.77 -29.62
CA PRO A 495 24.79 17.76 -28.53
C PRO A 495 25.50 19.11 -28.82
N GLN A 496 25.34 20.07 -27.91
CA GLN A 496 26.22 21.24 -27.67
C GLN A 496 26.12 21.57 -26.16
N LYS A 497 27.12 22.00 -25.38
CA LYS A 497 28.53 22.36 -25.54
C LYS A 497 29.18 22.33 -24.12
N LYS A 498 30.51 22.16 -24.12
CA LYS A 498 31.52 22.30 -23.02
C LYS A 498 31.22 23.33 -21.92
N LEU A 499 31.61 23.00 -20.68
CA LEU A 499 32.40 23.83 -19.74
C LEU A 499 32.88 22.93 -18.56
N THR A 500 34.14 22.50 -18.62
CA THR A 500 35.29 22.92 -17.77
C THR A 500 35.34 22.35 -16.35
N LYS A 501 36.35 21.48 -16.22
CA LYS A 501 37.09 20.93 -15.07
C LYS A 501 37.26 21.91 -13.89
N VAL A 502 37.01 21.43 -12.67
CA VAL A 502 37.68 21.89 -11.45
C VAL A 502 38.21 20.64 -10.73
N GLU A 503 39.52 20.63 -10.49
CA GLU A 503 40.26 19.59 -9.77
C GLU A 503 40.15 19.81 -8.26
N SER A 504 40.08 18.71 -7.50
CA SER A 504 40.64 18.67 -6.14
C SER A 504 40.83 17.21 -5.68
N THR A 505 42.09 16.78 -5.83
CA THR A 505 42.89 15.95 -4.89
C THR A 505 42.25 14.72 -4.25
N VAL A 506 42.61 13.56 -4.79
CA VAL A 506 42.55 12.25 -4.15
C VAL A 506 43.76 12.08 -3.23
N THR A 507 43.55 11.83 -1.95
CA THR A 507 44.54 11.22 -1.07
C THR A 507 44.30 9.71 -1.02
N GLU A 508 45.33 8.96 -1.39
CA GLU A 508 45.39 7.50 -1.46
C GLU A 508 45.12 6.84 -0.10
N SER A 509 44.35 5.76 -0.12
CA SER A 509 44.33 4.77 0.97
C SER A 509 44.66 3.41 0.39
N THR A 510 45.91 2.98 0.63
CA THR A 510 46.49 1.68 0.29
C THR A 510 45.77 0.55 1.03
N SER A 511 45.16 -0.39 0.30
CA SER A 511 44.70 -1.67 0.85
C SER A 511 45.76 -2.75 0.66
N GLY A 512 46.58 -2.97 1.69
CA GLY A 512 47.44 -4.14 1.81
C GLY A 512 46.69 -5.28 2.51
N MET A 513 46.60 -6.43 1.84
CA MET A 513 46.18 -7.69 2.44
C MET A 513 47.17 -8.10 3.54
N ASN A 514 46.65 -8.54 4.70
CA ASN A 514 47.42 -9.41 5.59
C ASN A 514 46.49 -10.39 6.35
N GLU A 515 46.89 -11.65 6.34
CA GLU A 515 46.18 -12.81 6.89
C GLU A 515 46.22 -12.92 8.43
N LYS A 516 45.12 -13.44 8.96
CA LYS A 516 44.89 -14.23 10.19
C LYS A 516 45.83 -14.01 11.40
N VAL A 517 45.36 -13.16 12.32
CA VAL A 517 45.56 -13.32 13.78
C VAL A 517 44.23 -13.00 14.50
N GLY A 518 43.66 -14.00 15.18
CA GLY A 518 42.64 -13.90 16.25
C GLY A 518 41.57 -12.79 16.17
N ARG A 519 40.86 -12.65 15.05
CA ARG A 519 39.73 -11.70 14.96
C ARG A 519 38.53 -12.23 15.77
N GLY A 520 37.96 -11.40 16.64
CA GLY A 520 36.75 -11.75 17.40
C GLY A 520 35.54 -11.97 16.48
N LYS A 521 34.44 -12.53 17.05
CA LYS A 521 33.24 -12.97 16.32
C LYS A 521 32.34 -11.83 15.77
N GLN A 522 32.90 -10.64 15.59
CA GLN A 522 32.18 -9.49 15.04
C GLN A 522 32.05 -9.62 13.52
N PRO A 523 30.84 -9.42 12.96
CA PRO A 523 30.64 -9.33 11.51
C PRO A 523 31.47 -8.21 10.85
N PRO A 524 31.82 -8.32 9.56
CA PRO A 524 32.50 -7.24 8.86
C PRO A 524 31.62 -5.98 8.80
N GLY A 525 32.20 -4.82 9.11
CA GLY A 525 31.51 -3.54 9.09
C GLY A 525 32.49 -2.37 9.11
N THR A 526 31.96 -1.15 9.02
CA THR A 526 32.73 0.09 9.13
C THR A 526 32.47 0.79 10.46
N MET A 527 33.46 1.57 10.90
CA MET A 527 33.37 2.46 12.05
C MET A 527 33.85 3.84 11.62
N ASP A 528 32.91 4.77 11.52
CA ASP A 528 33.13 6.15 11.11
C ASP A 528 33.06 7.06 12.33
N ILE A 529 33.99 8.01 12.43
CA ILE A 529 34.12 8.92 13.58
C ILE A 529 34.06 10.35 13.07
N ARG A 530 33.18 11.17 13.64
CA ARG A 530 33.13 12.62 13.39
C ARG A 530 33.01 13.39 14.71
N VAL A 531 33.50 14.62 14.73
CA VAL A 531 33.45 15.50 15.91
C VAL A 531 32.54 16.68 15.61
N GLU A 532 31.62 16.95 16.53
CA GLU A 532 30.75 18.12 16.53
C GLU A 532 31.26 19.13 17.56
N ALA A 533 31.53 20.36 17.13
CA ALA A 533 32.11 21.39 18.00
C ALA A 533 31.13 21.93 19.07
N THR A 534 29.83 21.74 18.91
CA THR A 534 28.81 22.22 19.85
C THR A 534 28.65 21.25 21.04
N PRO A 535 28.74 21.73 22.29
CA PRO A 535 28.52 20.91 23.47
C PRO A 535 27.05 20.50 23.57
N ASN A 536 26.78 19.21 23.34
CA ASN A 536 25.42 18.65 23.24
C ASN A 536 25.23 17.42 24.14
N LEU A 537 26.14 17.16 25.09
CA LEU A 537 26.06 16.04 26.04
C LEU A 537 25.94 16.57 27.48
N PRO A 538 24.80 16.36 28.16
CA PRO A 538 24.61 16.80 29.55
C PRO A 538 25.69 16.27 30.50
N GLY A 539 26.24 17.14 31.33
CA GLY A 539 27.37 16.83 32.22
C GLY A 539 28.75 17.02 31.60
N TYR A 540 28.81 17.47 30.33
CA TYR A 540 30.03 17.77 29.59
C TYR A 540 29.91 19.08 28.78
N ASP A 541 29.34 20.11 29.41
CA ASP A 541 28.91 21.37 28.74
C ASP A 541 30.06 22.26 28.23
N GLY A 542 31.33 21.84 28.41
CA GLY A 542 32.54 22.56 27.99
C GLY A 542 33.35 21.88 26.88
N CYS A 543 32.86 20.80 26.28
CA CYS A 543 33.55 20.10 25.18
C CYS A 543 32.58 19.63 24.10
N GLY A 544 33.09 19.43 22.88
CA GLY A 544 32.30 18.95 21.74
C GLY A 544 31.78 17.52 21.93
N THR A 545 31.17 16.96 20.89
CA THR A 545 30.66 15.58 20.90
C THR A 545 31.33 14.76 19.81
N ILE A 546 31.97 13.66 20.19
CA ILE A 546 32.43 12.63 19.26
C ILE A 546 31.24 11.73 18.94
N VAL A 547 30.93 11.60 17.65
CA VAL A 547 29.88 10.75 17.12
C VAL A 547 30.53 9.59 16.39
N ILE A 548 30.28 8.37 16.87
CA ILE A 548 30.77 7.14 16.27
C ILE A 548 29.59 6.45 15.59
N THR A 549 29.71 6.17 14.29
CA THR A 549 28.72 5.42 13.53
C THR A 549 29.31 4.09 13.10
N TYR A 550 28.69 3.01 13.56
CA TYR A 550 28.99 1.64 13.14
C TYR A 550 27.99 1.22 12.07
N THR A 551 28.49 0.73 10.94
CA THR A 551 27.64 0.24 9.84
C THR A 551 28.00 -1.20 9.52
N PHE A 552 27.03 -2.09 9.65
CA PHE A 552 27.14 -3.49 9.31
C PHE A 552 26.11 -3.85 8.26
N GLN A 553 26.53 -4.59 7.24
CA GLN A 553 25.64 -5.13 6.23
C GLN A 553 25.01 -6.44 6.75
N GLY A 554 23.87 -6.83 6.16
CA GLY A 554 23.31 -8.15 6.38
C GLY A 554 24.21 -9.23 5.80
N GLY A 555 24.18 -10.41 6.38
CA GLY A 555 25.03 -11.51 5.94
C GLY A 555 24.50 -12.86 6.38
N VAL A 556 25.30 -13.91 6.20
CA VAL A 556 24.96 -15.27 6.63
C VAL A 556 25.90 -15.67 7.77
N GLN A 557 25.33 -16.24 8.83
CA GLN A 557 26.07 -16.72 9.99
C GLN A 557 27.07 -17.81 9.59
N GLY A 558 28.32 -17.65 10.03
CA GLY A 558 29.38 -18.62 9.85
C GLY A 558 29.20 -19.87 10.72
N LYS A 559 30.12 -20.83 10.59
CA LYS A 559 30.05 -22.10 11.33
C LYS A 559 30.11 -21.94 12.85
N ASP A 560 30.69 -20.86 13.34
CA ASP A 560 30.93 -20.59 14.76
C ASP A 560 29.93 -19.58 15.38
N ASP A 561 28.91 -19.18 14.61
CA ASP A 561 27.83 -18.29 15.04
C ASP A 561 26.64 -19.09 15.63
N PRO A 562 25.72 -18.46 16.40
CA PRO A 562 24.66 -19.17 17.11
C PRO A 562 23.76 -20.04 16.22
N ASN A 563 23.51 -19.60 14.99
CA ASN A 563 22.69 -20.32 14.01
C ASN A 563 23.41 -20.37 12.65
N PRO A 564 24.32 -21.33 12.42
CA PRO A 564 25.06 -21.44 11.17
C PRO A 564 24.14 -21.48 9.96
N MET A 565 24.55 -20.85 8.85
CA MET A 565 23.81 -20.76 7.59
C MET A 565 22.50 -19.95 7.64
N LYS A 566 22.08 -19.41 8.79
CA LYS A 566 20.94 -18.49 8.85
C LYS A 566 21.34 -17.05 8.52
N PRO A 567 20.50 -16.29 7.80
CA PRO A 567 20.77 -14.87 7.56
C PRO A 567 20.67 -14.07 8.86
N TYR A 568 21.50 -13.03 8.99
CA TYR A 568 21.36 -11.98 9.98
C TYR A 568 21.18 -10.63 9.31
N SER A 569 20.37 -9.77 9.91
CA SER A 569 20.09 -8.43 9.36
C SER A 569 21.25 -7.47 9.65
N GLY A 570 21.54 -6.60 8.66
CA GLY A 570 22.47 -5.50 8.82
C GLY A 570 21.95 -4.47 9.82
N THR A 571 22.84 -3.62 10.34
CA THR A 571 22.45 -2.58 11.28
C THR A 571 23.36 -1.36 11.17
N LYS A 572 22.78 -0.19 11.43
CA LYS A 572 23.52 1.06 11.62
C LYS A 572 23.29 1.54 13.05
N ARG A 573 24.37 1.72 13.81
CA ARG A 573 24.31 2.14 15.22
C ARG A 573 25.17 3.37 15.43
N THR A 574 24.61 4.35 16.14
CA THR A 574 25.32 5.58 16.48
C THR A 574 25.56 5.64 17.98
N ALA A 575 26.77 5.99 18.39
CA ALA A 575 27.16 6.19 19.77
C ALA A 575 27.83 7.56 19.96
N TYR A 576 27.74 8.07 21.18
CA TYR A 576 28.19 9.42 21.54
C TYR A 576 29.21 9.37 22.67
N LEU A 577 30.26 10.19 22.56
CA LEU A 577 31.26 10.42 23.60
C LEU A 577 31.54 11.92 23.72
N PRO A 578 31.87 12.44 24.90
CA PRO A 578 32.32 13.83 25.03
C PRO A 578 33.70 13.99 24.40
N ASP A 579 33.91 15.08 23.67
CA ASP A 579 35.18 15.43 23.04
C ASP A 579 36.16 16.05 24.04
N ASN A 580 36.47 15.29 25.09
CA ASN A 580 37.49 15.61 26.07
C ASN A 580 38.60 14.54 26.04
N LYS A 581 39.68 14.76 26.79
CA LYS A 581 40.83 13.84 26.83
C LYS A 581 40.44 12.38 27.05
N LYS A 582 39.44 12.12 27.90
CA LYS A 582 38.98 10.77 28.25
C LYS A 582 38.11 10.17 27.14
N GLY A 583 37.19 10.93 26.55
CA GLY A 583 36.37 10.47 25.43
C GLY A 583 37.18 10.24 24.15
N GLN A 584 38.17 11.09 23.84
CA GLN A 584 39.12 10.87 22.74
C GLN A 584 39.91 9.57 22.91
N LYS A 585 40.37 9.29 24.14
CA LYS A 585 41.08 8.06 24.48
C LYS A 585 40.19 6.82 24.30
N ILE A 586 38.96 6.84 24.82
CA ILE A 586 37.99 5.76 24.64
C ILE A 586 37.69 5.55 23.16
N THR A 587 37.54 6.62 22.37
CA THR A 587 37.30 6.54 20.92
C THR A 587 38.40 5.76 20.21
N LYS A 588 39.67 6.03 20.53
CA LYS A 588 40.80 5.28 19.96
C LYS A 588 40.80 3.81 20.38
N LEU A 589 40.49 3.51 21.64
CA LEU A 589 40.42 2.13 22.14
C LEU A 589 39.23 1.37 21.54
N LEU A 590 38.08 2.03 21.35
CA LEU A 590 36.94 1.46 20.63
C LEU A 590 37.30 1.14 19.18
N LYS A 591 38.08 1.99 18.51
CA LYS A 591 38.57 1.72 17.15
C LYS A 591 39.45 0.47 17.11
N VAL A 592 40.39 0.33 18.04
CA VAL A 592 41.21 -0.89 18.19
C VAL A 592 40.33 -2.11 18.46
N ALA A 593 39.36 -2.02 19.38
CA ALA A 593 38.45 -3.10 19.69
C ALA A 593 37.57 -3.51 18.50
N PHE A 594 37.14 -2.53 17.70
CA PHE A 594 36.38 -2.75 16.48
C PHE A 594 37.22 -3.46 15.42
N ASP A 595 38.45 -3.03 15.19
CA ASP A 595 39.35 -3.61 14.19
C ASP A 595 39.75 -5.05 14.56
N LYS A 596 39.91 -5.32 15.86
CA LYS A 596 40.06 -6.67 16.45
C LYS A 596 38.76 -7.50 16.46
N GLY A 597 37.61 -6.91 16.14
CA GLY A 597 36.32 -7.61 16.06
C GLY A 597 35.67 -7.97 17.41
N LEU A 598 35.80 -7.11 18.42
CA LEU A 598 35.42 -7.42 19.81
C LEU A 598 34.16 -6.70 20.31
N LEU A 599 33.61 -5.75 19.55
CA LEU A 599 32.52 -4.87 20.00
C LEU A 599 31.12 -5.40 19.69
N PHE A 600 30.99 -6.25 18.67
CA PHE A 600 29.70 -6.81 18.26
C PHE A 600 29.76 -8.33 18.10
N VAL A 601 28.59 -8.95 18.11
CA VAL A 601 28.38 -10.38 17.85
C VAL A 601 26.98 -10.58 17.28
N ILE A 602 26.75 -11.69 16.58
CA ILE A 602 25.40 -12.08 16.16
C ILE A 602 24.72 -12.78 17.35
N GLY A 603 23.49 -12.37 17.65
CA GLY A 603 22.74 -12.91 18.78
C GLY A 603 21.28 -12.47 18.77
N VAL A 604 20.66 -12.54 19.95
CA VAL A 604 19.26 -12.15 20.16
C VAL A 604 19.20 -10.70 20.61
N SER A 605 18.40 -9.89 19.93
CA SER A 605 18.15 -8.50 20.31
C SER A 605 17.47 -8.43 21.67
N GLN A 606 18.10 -7.77 22.65
CA GLN A 606 17.54 -7.67 24.00
C GLN A 606 16.25 -6.84 24.09
N THR A 607 16.07 -5.88 23.17
CA THR A 607 14.89 -4.99 23.19
C THR A 607 13.71 -5.56 22.42
N THR A 608 13.96 -6.33 21.36
CA THR A 608 12.90 -6.83 20.47
C THR A 608 12.72 -8.35 20.53
N GLY A 609 13.63 -9.09 21.17
CA GLY A 609 13.61 -10.55 21.23
C GLY A 609 13.95 -11.24 19.91
N VAL A 610 14.26 -10.47 18.85
CA VAL A 610 14.51 -11.01 17.51
C VAL A 610 15.89 -11.68 17.47
N GLU A 611 15.93 -12.94 17.07
CA GLU A 611 17.17 -13.70 16.85
C GLU A 611 17.90 -13.27 15.57
N ASN A 612 19.16 -13.70 15.41
CA ASN A 612 19.96 -13.46 14.20
C ASN A 612 20.16 -11.96 13.92
N CYS A 613 20.42 -11.17 14.97
CA CYS A 613 20.67 -9.74 14.88
C CYS A 613 22.08 -9.40 15.36
N ILE A 614 22.67 -8.33 14.82
CA ILE A 614 23.95 -7.81 15.31
C ILE A 614 23.71 -7.01 16.59
N VAL A 615 24.29 -7.48 17.69
CA VAL A 615 24.12 -6.93 19.04
C VAL A 615 25.46 -6.51 19.64
N TRP A 616 25.40 -5.60 20.62
CA TRP A 616 26.58 -5.19 21.39
C TRP A 616 27.17 -6.38 22.13
N ASN A 617 28.47 -6.60 21.99
CA ASN A 617 29.18 -7.69 22.65
C ASN A 617 29.79 -7.18 23.97
N GLY A 618 28.97 -6.79 24.95
CA GLY A 618 29.42 -6.53 26.33
C GLY A 618 30.23 -5.25 26.60
N VAL A 619 30.48 -4.40 25.59
CA VAL A 619 30.99 -3.03 25.80
C VAL A 619 29.83 -2.04 25.66
N LEU A 620 29.54 -1.32 26.73
CA LEU A 620 28.46 -0.34 26.78
C LEU A 620 28.74 0.83 25.84
N HIS A 621 27.70 1.25 25.14
CA HIS A 621 27.73 2.41 24.27
C HIS A 621 26.57 3.34 24.63
N LYS A 622 26.84 4.65 24.64
CA LYS A 622 25.79 5.65 24.76
C LYS A 622 25.16 5.91 23.41
N THR A 623 24.03 5.26 23.14
CA THR A 623 23.29 5.40 21.88
C THR A 623 22.34 6.60 21.86
N ASN A 624 22.18 7.28 22.99
CA ASN A 624 21.41 8.51 23.12
C ASN A 624 22.28 9.63 23.70
N ARG A 625 21.98 10.88 23.32
CA ARG A 625 22.66 12.06 23.90
C ARG A 625 22.12 12.44 25.27
N HIS A 626 20.91 12.03 25.60
CA HIS A 626 20.17 12.44 26.80
C HIS A 626 19.46 11.24 27.45
N GLY A 627 18.88 11.42 28.64
CA GLY A 627 18.05 10.40 29.32
C GLY A 627 18.80 9.53 30.34
N GLY A 628 20.07 9.84 30.64
CA GLY A 628 20.85 9.17 31.68
C GLY A 628 21.13 7.67 31.42
N PRO A 629 21.68 6.95 32.41
CA PRO A 629 22.10 5.55 32.26
C PRO A 629 20.96 4.62 31.80
N GLN A 630 19.74 4.84 32.31
CA GLN A 630 18.57 4.00 32.00
C GLN A 630 18.16 4.04 30.52
N MET A 631 18.44 5.14 29.82
CA MET A 631 18.14 5.30 28.39
C MET A 631 19.39 5.20 27.51
N PHE A 632 20.50 4.65 28.04
CA PHE A 632 21.79 4.60 27.34
C PHE A 632 22.26 6.00 26.88
N GLY A 633 22.00 7.03 27.68
CA GLY A 633 22.40 8.42 27.39
C GLY A 633 23.06 9.13 28.56
N TYR A 634 23.22 10.45 28.42
CA TYR A 634 23.86 11.33 29.40
C TYR A 634 22.80 12.15 30.19
N PRO A 635 23.10 12.67 31.39
CA PRO A 635 24.38 12.56 32.10
C PRO A 635 24.60 11.17 32.69
N ASP A 636 25.84 10.70 32.65
CA ASP A 636 26.27 9.45 33.30
C ASP A 636 27.75 9.62 33.70
N ALA A 637 27.98 9.88 34.98
CA ALA A 637 29.30 10.22 35.50
C ALA A 637 30.26 9.02 35.50
N GLU A 638 29.76 7.79 35.60
CA GLU A 638 30.57 6.57 35.73
C GLU A 638 30.85 5.91 34.37
N TYR A 639 30.05 6.23 33.34
CA TYR A 639 30.13 5.58 32.03
C TYR A 639 31.55 5.53 31.44
N LEU A 640 32.29 6.64 31.44
CA LEU A 640 33.62 6.67 30.82
C LEU A 640 34.61 5.74 31.53
N ASP A 641 34.48 5.55 32.85
CA ASP A 641 35.30 4.58 33.61
C ASP A 641 34.85 3.14 33.36
N GLN A 642 33.54 2.91 33.32
CA GLN A 642 32.97 1.59 33.04
C GLN A 642 33.37 1.06 31.66
N VAL A 643 33.33 1.91 30.61
CA VAL A 643 33.75 1.50 29.26
C VAL A 643 35.24 1.17 29.20
N LEU A 644 36.09 1.94 29.89
CA LEU A 644 37.52 1.63 29.97
C LEU A 644 37.76 0.27 30.65
N GLY A 645 37.05 -0.02 31.75
CA GLY A 645 37.10 -1.32 32.41
C GLY A 645 36.62 -2.48 31.53
N GLN A 646 35.54 -2.29 30.78
CA GLN A 646 34.99 -3.30 29.86
C GLN A 646 35.90 -3.57 28.65
N LEU A 647 36.54 -2.52 28.12
CA LEU A 647 37.54 -2.67 27.06
C LEU A 647 38.79 -3.41 27.57
N ALA A 648 39.27 -3.07 28.77
CA ALA A 648 40.38 -3.77 29.41
C ALA A 648 40.05 -5.26 29.66
N ALA A 649 38.83 -5.58 30.10
CA ALA A 649 38.36 -6.95 30.28
C ALA A 649 38.32 -7.76 28.96
N LYS A 650 38.22 -7.07 27.81
CA LYS A 650 38.34 -7.66 26.47
C LYS A 650 39.77 -7.64 25.91
N GLY A 651 40.77 -7.32 26.73
CA GLY A 651 42.17 -7.28 26.33
C GLY A 651 42.53 -6.10 25.41
N VAL A 652 41.77 -4.99 25.48
CA VAL A 652 42.08 -3.75 24.77
C VAL A 652 42.46 -2.68 25.79
N THR A 653 43.75 -2.34 25.82
CA THR A 653 44.32 -1.37 26.77
C THR A 653 45.08 -0.28 26.05
N GLU A 654 45.58 0.72 26.78
CA GLU A 654 46.39 1.79 26.20
C GLU A 654 47.66 1.32 25.49
N ALA A 655 48.17 0.14 25.86
CA ALA A 655 49.32 -0.45 25.19
C ALA A 655 49.05 -0.84 23.72
N ASP A 656 47.77 -0.99 23.35
CA ASP A 656 47.35 -1.31 21.98
C ASP A 656 47.16 -0.07 21.09
N LEU A 657 47.27 1.14 21.66
CA LEU A 657 47.18 2.37 20.87
C LEU A 657 48.48 2.57 20.07
N PRO A 658 48.39 2.89 18.77
CA PRO A 658 49.58 3.22 17.99
C PRO A 658 50.30 4.41 18.62
N LYS A 659 51.62 4.27 18.82
CA LYS A 659 52.49 5.29 19.42
C LYS A 659 52.60 6.53 18.57
#